data_AF-A0A182KB79-F1
#
_entry.id   AF-A0A182KB79-F1
#
_cell.length_a   1.000
_cell.length_b   1.000
_cell.length_c   1.000
_cell.angle_alpha   90.00
_cell.angle_beta   90.00
_cell.angle_gamma   90.00
#
_symmetry.space_group_name_H-M   'P 1'
#
loop_
_entity.id
_entity.type
_entity.pdbx_description
1 polymer ?
#
loop_
_entity_poly.entity_id
_entity_poly.type
_entity_poly.pdbx_seq_one_letter_code
_entity_poly.pdbx_strand_id
1 'polypeptide(L)'
;MAISARVLACWTLLAFLAGAGADPARYDHFRLYRVLIETQAQVEMLQQLEKQSDSYAFMGHARQPNQNLTIMVAPHKIAEITELLQRYELQGTILLYNMQELIDREQATIKPNTTRPEEFSWQFYHHLDTINEWLRWQVSRHPELELIELGASYENRTLYGVKLAKNPVNSGVFVECGIHAREWISPASCTFVLNELLTSNRPDIRQLADGFNWIIFPVVNPDGYRYTFEGDRLWRKNTQPYGVCRGVDLNRNFASDWNGPGASDDPCRYDFAGGSAASEPETRALVRFLEAHVQEWRIRTYFSVHSFSQLVMFPYGYRVDRVPNYDDLVAIGRKGVEAIERTHGVRYVSGAMIETIYPSSGDSVDWVYSALGVPVAYTFELRGPPDSTNMFVLPAEEIIPTAEELLAAFVAMLGDAAVDGAARYDHYRLYRVELATDEQVQLFQQLEAKSDSCTFYGHARQPGQQLTIMVSASKVADFEDLLTLHSVSGRVLERNMQQLIDREAATVKPANTDPKEMDWGHYFQLETIYAWMDMLAERYPDAVSTLEVGQSYEGRPIKGVKLSRRPDNKAIVVEGGIHAREWISPATATFLLHELITSEEPTVRELGTAYDWYFFPIVNPDGYRFTFTGDRLWRKNRKPYGLCRGVDLNRNFDSNWGGVGSSDDPCSYDFSGSGAFSEPEAVAIANFVRENVGPARIRSYIALHSYSQLLMFPYGHTDERVPNYDHLQSITEKAIAALTAVSGTAYRGGSKYETIYPSSGGSIDWAYRAGGVPVSLTFELRGPPDSTDMFILPADQIRPVGQETLAAFVAIVQEAARLGYYDS
;
A
#
# COMPACT_ATOMS: atom_id res chain seq x y z
N MET A 1 86.63 -11.58 -1.38
CA MET A 1 87.57 -10.46 -1.51
C MET A 1 86.76 -9.16 -1.39
N ALA A 2 87.39 -8.19 -0.75
CA ALA A 2 86.86 -6.99 -0.12
C ALA A 2 86.48 -5.81 -1.06
N ILE A 3 85.47 -5.02 -0.61
CA ILE A 3 85.34 -3.53 -0.59
C ILE A 3 85.12 -2.81 -1.97
N SER A 4 84.24 -1.82 -2.19
CA SER A 4 83.67 -0.70 -1.39
C SER A 4 82.30 -0.27 -1.99
N ALA A 5 81.18 -0.03 -1.28
CA ALA A 5 80.86 0.95 -0.23
C ALA A 5 80.27 2.30 -0.76
N ARG A 6 78.97 2.50 -0.50
CA ARG A 6 78.13 3.73 -0.37
C ARG A 6 76.71 3.38 -0.87
N VAL A 7 75.61 3.38 -0.12
CA VAL A 7 75.24 3.99 1.17
C VAL A 7 74.11 3.14 1.75
N LEU A 8 74.22 2.72 3.01
CA LEU A 8 73.10 2.26 3.84
C LEU A 8 73.20 2.95 5.21
N ALA A 9 72.05 3.44 5.67
CA ALA A 9 71.73 3.86 7.03
C ALA A 9 72.34 5.17 7.57
N CYS A 10 71.54 6.24 7.47
CA CYS A 10 71.21 7.01 8.67
C CYS A 10 69.68 7.13 8.75
N TRP A 11 69.14 6.41 9.73
CA TRP A 11 67.82 6.61 10.30
C TRP A 11 67.74 7.99 10.98
N THR A 12 66.50 8.42 11.24
CA THR A 12 66.10 9.41 12.27
C THR A 12 66.52 10.88 12.08
N LEU A 13 65.64 11.69 11.48
CA LEU A 13 65.03 12.91 12.05
C LEU A 13 64.43 13.74 10.89
N LEU A 14 63.13 13.59 10.67
CA LEU A 14 62.20 14.64 10.24
C LEU A 14 60.76 14.06 10.25
N ALA A 15 60.41 13.46 11.39
CA ALA A 15 59.06 13.58 11.91
C ALA A 15 58.99 14.95 12.59
N PHE A 16 57.84 15.63 12.45
CA PHE A 16 57.52 16.99 12.89
C PHE A 16 57.99 18.12 11.97
N LEU A 17 57.20 18.38 10.91
CA LEU A 17 56.54 19.66 10.63
C LEU A 17 55.98 19.64 9.20
N ALA A 18 54.84 18.98 9.01
CA ALA A 18 53.90 19.34 7.94
C ALA A 18 52.54 19.67 8.57
N GLY A 19 52.59 20.43 9.67
CA GLY A 19 51.48 21.29 10.08
C GLY A 19 51.69 22.65 9.44
N ALA A 20 51.18 22.81 8.22
CA ALA A 20 50.97 24.10 7.57
C ALA A 20 49.89 23.86 6.51
N GLY A 21 48.69 24.37 6.79
CA GLY A 21 47.53 24.25 5.92
C GLY A 21 47.83 24.80 4.53
N ALA A 22 47.42 24.07 3.50
CA ALA A 22 47.11 24.73 2.25
C ALA A 22 45.91 25.64 2.52
N ASP A 23 45.97 26.88 2.03
CA ASP A 23 44.83 27.78 2.13
C ASP A 23 43.63 27.14 1.42
N PRO A 24 42.40 27.23 2.00
CA PRO A 24 41.21 26.77 1.33
C PRO A 24 41.06 27.39 -0.06
N ALA A 25 40.53 26.62 -1.01
CA ALA A 25 40.23 27.08 -2.35
C ALA A 25 39.33 28.32 -2.30
N ARG A 26 39.73 29.36 -3.03
CA ARG A 26 38.96 30.61 -3.14
C ARG A 26 38.40 30.77 -4.55
N TYR A 27 37.18 31.29 -4.60
CA TYR A 27 36.41 31.54 -5.81
C TYR A 27 36.19 33.04 -6.05
N ASP A 28 37.19 33.87 -5.71
CA ASP A 28 37.12 35.33 -5.85
C ASP A 28 36.85 35.70 -7.31
N HIS A 29 35.79 36.47 -7.53
CA HIS A 29 35.36 36.96 -8.84
C HIS A 29 34.96 35.88 -9.86
N PHE A 30 34.78 34.63 -9.43
CA PHE A 30 34.12 33.62 -10.28
C PHE A 30 32.69 34.06 -10.52
N ARG A 31 32.28 34.06 -11.80
CA ARG A 31 30.96 34.52 -12.23
C ARG A 31 30.08 33.37 -12.66
N LEU A 32 28.81 33.43 -12.29
CA LEU A 32 27.80 32.48 -12.72
C LEU A 32 26.99 33.07 -13.88
N TYR A 33 26.98 32.40 -15.01
CA TYR A 33 26.20 32.76 -16.19
C TYR A 33 25.06 31.76 -16.38
N ARG A 34 23.88 32.26 -16.69
CA ARG A 34 22.77 31.48 -17.24
C ARG A 34 22.68 31.79 -18.73
N VAL A 35 22.82 30.77 -19.57
CA VAL A 35 22.77 30.91 -21.02
C VAL A 35 21.61 30.10 -21.60
N LEU A 36 20.93 30.65 -22.60
CA LEU A 36 19.91 29.94 -23.38
C LEU A 36 20.55 29.49 -24.69
N ILE A 37 20.62 28.18 -24.89
CA ILE A 37 21.12 27.54 -26.11
C ILE A 37 19.96 27.49 -27.11
N GLU A 38 20.07 28.16 -28.24
CA GLU A 38 19.03 28.26 -29.29
C GLU A 38 19.40 27.50 -30.57
N THR A 39 20.69 27.22 -30.82
CA THR A 39 21.15 26.57 -32.05
C THR A 39 22.09 25.40 -31.81
N GLN A 40 22.14 24.48 -32.77
CA GLN A 40 23.05 23.32 -32.70
C GLN A 40 24.53 23.75 -32.67
N ALA A 41 24.90 24.84 -33.37
CA ALA A 41 26.25 25.38 -33.33
C ALA A 41 26.65 25.85 -31.92
N GLN A 42 25.72 26.43 -31.16
CA GLN A 42 25.95 26.81 -29.77
C GLN A 42 26.13 25.57 -28.87
N VAL A 43 25.36 24.49 -29.09
CA VAL A 43 25.54 23.20 -28.39
C VAL A 43 26.96 22.69 -28.60
N GLU A 44 27.39 22.57 -29.86
CA GLU A 44 28.72 22.05 -30.22
C GLU A 44 29.85 22.89 -29.63
N MET A 45 29.72 24.22 -29.66
CA MET A 45 30.68 25.15 -29.06
C MET A 45 30.80 24.94 -27.54
N LEU A 46 29.68 24.86 -26.83
CA LEU A 46 29.67 24.66 -25.39
C LEU A 46 30.21 23.27 -25.00
N GLN A 47 29.90 22.23 -25.77
CA GLN A 47 30.48 20.89 -25.59
C GLN A 47 32.00 20.87 -25.81
N GLN A 48 32.50 21.63 -26.78
CA GLN A 48 33.95 21.78 -26.99
C GLN A 48 34.58 22.53 -25.82
N LEU A 49 33.94 23.60 -25.34
CA LEU A 49 34.42 24.39 -24.20
C LEU A 49 34.52 23.53 -22.93
N GLU A 50 33.49 22.74 -22.65
CA GLU A 50 33.45 21.81 -21.51
C GLU A 50 34.55 20.73 -21.57
N LYS A 51 34.93 20.29 -22.78
CA LYS A 51 35.99 19.29 -22.98
C LYS A 51 37.40 19.86 -22.90
N GLN A 52 37.59 21.12 -23.26
CA GLN A 52 38.92 21.69 -23.49
C GLN A 52 39.40 22.62 -22.38
N SER A 53 38.51 23.05 -21.47
CA SER A 53 38.87 24.02 -20.44
C SER A 53 38.26 23.69 -19.08
N ASP A 54 39.13 23.56 -18.09
CA ASP A 54 38.83 23.41 -16.66
C ASP A 54 38.41 24.74 -15.98
N SER A 55 38.56 25.86 -16.69
CA SER A 55 38.23 27.20 -16.20
C SER A 55 36.74 27.54 -16.33
N TYR A 56 35.96 26.61 -16.86
CA TYR A 56 34.51 26.66 -16.99
C TYR A 56 33.91 25.44 -16.30
N ALA A 57 33.19 25.65 -15.20
CA ALA A 57 32.48 24.58 -14.51
C ALA A 57 31.01 24.61 -14.92
N PHE A 58 30.56 23.52 -15.55
CA PHE A 58 29.21 23.40 -16.08
C PHE A 58 28.29 22.75 -15.03
N MET A 59 27.13 23.36 -14.78
CA MET A 59 26.09 22.82 -13.89
C MET A 59 25.09 21.98 -14.69
N GLY A 60 25.61 20.95 -15.38
CA GLY A 60 24.91 20.12 -16.37
C GLY A 60 25.70 20.05 -17.69
N HIS A 61 25.09 19.53 -18.76
CA HIS A 61 25.75 19.42 -20.07
C HIS A 61 24.95 20.14 -21.16
N ALA A 62 25.62 20.75 -22.12
CA ALA A 62 24.98 21.27 -23.34
C ALA A 62 24.56 20.10 -24.24
N ARG A 63 23.25 19.92 -24.46
CA ARG A 63 22.68 18.76 -25.17
C ARG A 63 21.99 19.12 -26.46
N GLN A 64 21.17 20.17 -26.42
CA GLN A 64 20.22 20.48 -27.49
C GLN A 64 19.86 21.97 -27.52
N PRO A 65 19.33 22.46 -28.65
CA PRO A 65 18.62 23.73 -28.70
C PRO A 65 17.45 23.80 -27.72
N ASN A 66 17.06 25.02 -27.34
CA ASN A 66 16.07 25.36 -26.33
C ASN A 66 16.39 24.87 -24.92
N GLN A 67 17.68 24.79 -24.58
CA GLN A 67 18.14 24.40 -23.26
C GLN A 67 18.73 25.60 -22.52
N ASN A 68 18.31 25.81 -21.28
CA ASN A 68 19.02 26.71 -20.38
C ASN A 68 20.16 25.97 -19.65
N LEU A 69 21.32 26.58 -19.57
CA LEU A 69 22.50 26.01 -18.93
C LEU A 69 23.17 27.05 -18.03
N THR A 70 23.60 26.60 -16.85
CA THR A 70 24.34 27.44 -15.91
C THR A 70 25.82 27.08 -15.96
N ILE A 71 26.69 28.07 -16.12
CA ILE A 71 28.14 27.91 -16.26
C ILE A 71 28.83 28.86 -15.29
N MET A 72 29.71 28.33 -14.44
CA MET A 72 30.60 29.12 -13.59
C MET A 72 31.92 29.34 -14.32
N VAL A 73 32.36 30.60 -14.40
CA VAL A 73 33.50 31.01 -15.21
C VAL A 73 34.57 31.65 -14.33
N ALA A 74 35.80 31.16 -14.46
CA ALA A 74 36.95 31.71 -13.75
C ALA A 74 37.25 33.16 -14.19
N PRO A 75 37.81 34.01 -13.31
CA PRO A 75 38.00 35.44 -13.58
C PRO A 75 38.78 35.75 -14.86
N HIS A 76 39.85 34.98 -15.13
CA HIS A 76 40.72 35.17 -16.27
C HIS A 76 40.06 34.74 -17.62
N LYS A 77 38.91 34.08 -17.57
CA LYS A 77 38.10 33.67 -18.75
C LYS A 77 36.87 34.55 -19.00
N ILE A 78 36.62 35.56 -18.16
CA ILE A 78 35.45 36.44 -18.30
C ILE A 78 35.43 37.19 -19.65
N ALA A 79 36.57 37.69 -20.11
CA ALA A 79 36.64 38.38 -21.40
C ALA A 79 36.37 37.42 -22.57
N GLU A 80 36.95 36.22 -22.49
CA GLU A 80 36.80 35.16 -23.50
C GLU A 80 35.35 34.69 -23.61
N ILE A 81 34.68 34.40 -22.49
CA ILE A 81 33.27 34.02 -22.54
C ILE A 81 32.40 35.15 -23.08
N THR A 82 32.70 36.40 -22.76
CA THR A 82 31.94 37.55 -23.28
C THR A 82 32.05 37.64 -24.80
N GLU A 83 33.24 37.43 -25.36
CA GLU A 83 33.43 37.36 -26.81
C GLU A 83 32.73 36.15 -27.44
N LEU A 84 32.76 34.98 -26.80
CA LEU A 84 32.07 33.78 -27.27
C LEU A 84 30.55 33.98 -27.29
N LEU A 85 29.98 34.58 -26.23
CA LEU A 85 28.56 34.91 -26.16
C LEU A 85 28.15 35.86 -27.30
N GLN A 86 28.95 36.88 -27.58
CA GLN A 86 28.69 37.81 -28.69
C GLN A 86 28.84 37.14 -30.06
N ARG A 87 29.92 36.38 -30.28
CA ARG A 87 30.24 35.75 -31.57
C ARG A 87 29.21 34.72 -31.99
N TYR A 88 28.70 33.94 -31.05
CA TYR A 88 27.71 32.90 -31.30
C TYR A 88 26.27 33.36 -31.05
N GLU A 89 26.07 34.67 -30.81
CA GLU A 89 24.76 35.27 -30.48
C GLU A 89 24.05 34.51 -29.34
N LEU A 90 24.82 34.02 -28.37
CA LEU A 90 24.31 33.22 -27.25
C LEU A 90 23.77 34.17 -26.16
N GLN A 91 22.46 34.13 -25.94
CA GLN A 91 21.82 34.95 -24.91
C GLN A 91 22.27 34.48 -23.52
N GLY A 92 22.85 35.38 -22.74
CA GLY A 92 23.37 35.07 -21.41
C GLY A 92 23.11 36.18 -20.40
N THR A 93 22.73 35.78 -19.18
CA THR A 93 22.58 36.68 -18.03
C THR A 93 23.54 36.27 -16.92
N ILE A 94 24.17 37.25 -16.27
CA ILE A 94 25.00 36.99 -15.09
C ILE A 94 24.07 36.84 -13.88
N LEU A 95 24.11 35.68 -13.25
CA LEU A 95 23.37 35.38 -12.03
C LEU A 95 24.13 35.83 -10.78
N LEU A 96 25.44 35.65 -10.76
CA LEU A 96 26.31 35.97 -9.63
C LEU A 96 27.65 36.52 -10.11
N TYR A 97 28.11 37.62 -9.52
CA TYR A 97 29.36 38.28 -9.90
C TYR A 97 30.59 37.79 -9.12
N ASN A 98 30.38 37.16 -7.97
CA ASN A 98 31.44 36.69 -7.09
C ASN A 98 30.96 35.50 -6.25
N MET A 99 31.38 34.29 -6.62
CA MET A 99 31.05 33.06 -5.89
C MET A 99 31.60 33.06 -4.46
N GLN A 100 32.76 33.70 -4.23
CA GLN A 100 33.36 33.74 -2.89
C GLN A 100 32.48 34.47 -1.87
N GLU A 101 31.75 35.52 -2.27
CA GLU A 101 30.84 36.24 -1.36
C GLU A 101 29.71 35.35 -0.85
N LEU A 102 29.24 34.41 -1.67
CA LEU A 102 28.22 33.46 -1.28
C LEU A 102 28.78 32.43 -0.28
N ILE A 103 29.99 31.91 -0.55
CA ILE A 103 30.70 30.99 0.34
C ILE A 103 30.99 31.68 1.69
N ASP A 104 31.47 32.92 1.68
CA ASP A 104 31.80 33.69 2.89
C ASP A 104 30.56 33.93 3.77
N ARG A 105 29.38 34.13 3.16
CA ARG A 105 28.12 34.27 3.90
C ARG A 105 27.69 32.97 4.56
N GLU A 106 27.85 31.84 3.89
CA GLU A 106 27.48 30.52 4.43
C GLU A 106 28.33 30.16 5.65
N GLN A 107 29.58 30.62 5.75
CA GLN A 107 30.45 30.36 6.91
C GLN A 107 29.83 30.78 8.25
N ALA A 108 29.00 31.82 8.28
CA ALA A 108 28.30 32.26 9.49
C ALA A 108 27.24 31.26 9.98
N THR A 109 26.87 30.29 9.14
CA THR A 109 25.83 29.28 9.39
C THR A 109 26.40 27.88 9.65
N ILE A 110 27.73 27.76 9.80
CA ILE A 110 28.41 26.50 10.13
C ILE A 110 28.72 26.47 11.62
N LYS A 111 28.41 25.35 12.27
CA LYS A 111 28.81 25.10 13.66
C LYS A 111 30.24 24.58 13.74
N PRO A 112 31.03 24.92 14.79
CA PRO A 112 32.39 24.40 14.95
C PRO A 112 32.43 22.87 14.97
N ASN A 113 33.52 22.27 14.49
CA ASN A 113 33.71 20.81 14.54
C ASN A 113 33.77 20.22 15.97
N THR A 114 33.92 21.06 17.00
CA THR A 114 33.85 20.69 18.42
C THR A 114 32.45 20.81 19.02
N THR A 115 31.41 20.99 18.18
CA THR A 115 30.03 21.10 18.64
C THR A 115 29.58 19.79 19.25
N ARG A 116 29.04 19.86 20.48
CA ARG A 116 28.54 18.68 21.20
C ARG A 116 27.26 18.15 20.56
N PRO A 117 27.01 16.83 20.59
CA PRO A 117 25.82 16.25 19.97
C PRO A 117 24.50 16.79 20.54
N GLU A 118 24.45 17.23 21.80
CA GLU A 118 23.25 17.86 22.38
C GLU A 118 22.91 19.23 21.78
N GLU A 119 23.87 19.89 21.14
CA GLU A 119 23.72 21.20 20.50
C GLU A 119 23.43 21.09 18.99
N PHE A 120 23.32 19.86 18.48
CA PHE A 120 22.96 19.60 17.10
C PHE A 120 21.58 20.22 16.79
N SER A 121 21.51 21.01 15.73
CA SER A 121 20.28 21.67 15.30
C SER A 121 20.29 21.97 13.82
N TRP A 122 19.13 21.92 13.18
CA TRP A 122 18.92 22.21 11.76
C TRP A 122 18.85 23.71 11.44
N GLN A 123 19.36 24.56 12.33
CA GLN A 123 19.61 25.98 12.04
C GLN A 123 21.03 26.22 11.49
N PHE A 124 21.86 25.18 11.44
CA PHE A 124 23.26 25.27 11.05
C PHE A 124 23.69 24.02 10.29
N TYR A 125 24.71 24.15 9.44
CA TYR A 125 25.43 23.00 8.89
C TYR A 125 26.47 22.47 9.89
N HIS A 126 26.73 21.17 9.81
CA HIS A 126 27.59 20.45 10.75
C HIS A 126 28.69 19.68 10.02
N HIS A 127 29.87 19.65 10.64
CA HIS A 127 30.99 18.82 10.19
C HIS A 127 30.68 17.32 10.34
N LEU A 128 31.41 16.48 9.59
CA LEU A 128 31.27 15.02 9.61
C LEU A 128 31.32 14.44 11.03
N ASP A 129 32.31 14.86 11.83
CA ASP A 129 32.52 14.32 13.17
C ASP A 129 31.32 14.61 14.09
N THR A 130 30.75 15.82 13.99
CA THR A 130 29.54 16.22 14.72
C THR A 130 28.31 15.41 14.29
N ILE A 131 28.13 15.15 13.00
CA ILE A 131 27.04 14.27 12.50
C ILE A 131 27.20 12.85 13.06
N ASN A 132 28.41 12.30 13.02
CA ASN A 132 28.69 10.95 13.52
C ASN A 132 28.48 10.85 15.03
N GLU A 133 28.93 11.83 15.81
CA GLU A 133 28.67 11.90 17.25
C GLU A 133 27.17 12.04 17.56
N TRP A 134 26.44 12.82 16.78
CA TRP A 134 24.99 12.95 16.91
C TRP A 134 24.27 11.62 16.63
N LEU A 135 24.65 10.86 15.59
CA LEU A 135 24.08 9.53 15.34
C LEU A 135 24.31 8.57 16.52
N ARG A 136 25.53 8.51 17.06
CA ARG A 136 25.83 7.69 18.25
C ARG A 136 25.02 8.15 19.46
N TRP A 137 24.84 9.46 19.61
CA TRP A 137 24.02 10.03 20.67
C TRP A 137 22.55 9.63 20.53
N GLN A 138 21.97 9.67 19.33
CA GLN A 138 20.59 9.19 19.09
C GLN A 138 20.44 7.70 19.43
N VAL A 139 21.38 6.85 19.01
CA VAL A 139 21.39 5.42 19.34
C VAL A 139 21.43 5.19 20.86
N SER A 140 22.15 6.02 21.61
CA SER A 140 22.17 5.94 23.08
C SER A 140 20.84 6.29 23.76
N ARG A 141 19.93 6.98 23.06
CA ARG A 141 18.64 7.46 23.59
C ARG A 141 17.44 6.68 23.08
N HIS A 142 17.59 5.96 21.97
CA HIS A 142 16.53 5.23 21.29
C HIS A 142 16.91 3.74 21.16
N PRO A 143 16.43 2.87 22.07
CA PRO A 143 16.76 1.43 22.05
C PRO A 143 16.39 0.69 20.76
N GLU A 144 15.41 1.21 20.02
CA GLU A 144 14.96 0.69 18.73
C GLU A 144 15.84 1.12 17.53
N LEU A 145 16.85 1.96 17.77
CA LEU A 145 17.77 2.47 16.76
C LEU A 145 19.14 1.77 16.87
N GLU A 146 19.56 1.13 15.79
CA GLU A 146 20.84 0.43 15.69
C GLU A 146 21.83 1.26 14.88
N LEU A 147 23.09 1.36 15.33
CA LEU A 147 24.18 1.97 14.57
C LEU A 147 24.75 0.96 13.57
N ILE A 148 24.91 1.37 12.31
CA ILE A 148 25.55 0.57 11.27
C ILE A 148 26.89 1.19 10.90
N GLU A 149 27.95 0.36 10.88
CA GLU A 149 29.26 0.69 10.33
C GLU A 149 29.46 -0.05 9.00
N LEU A 150 29.33 0.65 7.87
CA LEU A 150 29.34 0.03 6.54
C LEU A 150 30.73 -0.46 6.12
N GLY A 151 31.78 0.22 6.58
CA GLY A 151 33.16 0.06 6.15
C GLY A 151 33.94 1.37 6.28
N ALA A 152 35.17 1.38 5.77
CA ALA A 152 36.05 2.54 5.80
C ALA A 152 36.24 3.12 4.39
N SER A 153 36.33 4.45 4.30
CA SER A 153 36.64 5.24 3.12
C SER A 153 38.12 5.12 2.71
N TYR A 154 38.51 5.80 1.62
CA TYR A 154 39.91 5.83 1.18
C TYR A 154 40.86 6.36 2.27
N GLU A 155 40.48 7.42 2.98
CA GLU A 155 41.25 8.00 4.09
C GLU A 155 40.93 7.32 5.44
N ASN A 156 40.38 6.11 5.41
CA ASN A 156 40.10 5.27 6.58
C ASN A 156 39.09 5.89 7.57
N ARG A 157 38.05 6.56 7.07
CA ARG A 157 36.92 7.05 7.87
C ARG A 157 35.74 6.11 7.75
N THR A 158 35.13 5.77 8.89
CA THR A 158 33.96 4.89 8.90
C THR A 158 32.74 5.59 8.31
N LEU A 159 32.02 4.88 7.46
CA LEU A 159 30.70 5.29 6.94
C LEU A 159 29.63 4.86 7.94
N TYR A 160 29.01 5.83 8.60
CA TYR A 160 28.00 5.62 9.62
C TYR A 160 26.58 5.75 9.05
N GLY A 161 25.74 4.78 9.39
CA GLY A 161 24.29 4.85 9.18
C GLY A 161 23.55 4.34 10.40
N VAL A 162 22.23 4.35 10.33
CA VAL A 162 21.37 3.79 11.37
C VAL A 162 20.27 2.94 10.77
N LYS A 163 19.80 1.98 11.55
CA LYS A 163 18.62 1.18 11.26
C LYS A 163 17.59 1.37 12.37
N LEU A 164 16.41 1.86 11.99
CA LEU A 164 15.24 1.92 12.85
C LEU A 164 14.29 0.81 12.40
N ALA A 165 14.20 -0.27 13.18
CA ALA A 165 13.38 -1.44 12.83
C ALA A 165 12.45 -1.81 13.98
N LYS A 166 11.16 -1.47 13.82
CA LYS A 166 10.13 -1.77 14.84
C LYS A 166 9.46 -3.13 14.62
N ASN A 167 9.35 -3.58 13.38
CA ASN A 167 8.76 -4.88 13.04
C ASN A 167 9.52 -5.54 11.87
N PRO A 168 10.14 -6.72 12.06
CA PRO A 168 10.96 -7.36 11.03
C PRO A 168 10.18 -7.76 9.77
N VAL A 169 8.84 -7.84 9.80
CA VAL A 169 8.05 -8.15 8.59
C VAL A 169 7.79 -6.93 7.71
N ASN A 170 8.00 -5.72 8.23
CA ASN A 170 7.80 -4.49 7.46
C ASN A 170 8.79 -4.41 6.31
N SER A 171 8.38 -3.75 5.23
CA SER A 171 9.26 -3.43 4.11
C SER A 171 10.34 -2.44 4.55
N GLY A 172 11.55 -2.63 4.03
CA GLY A 172 12.69 -1.76 4.24
C GLY A 172 12.69 -0.55 3.31
N VAL A 173 12.98 0.62 3.86
CA VAL A 173 13.24 1.87 3.12
C VAL A 173 14.70 2.24 3.36
N PHE A 174 15.48 2.23 2.28
CA PHE A 174 16.89 2.61 2.31
C PHE A 174 17.04 4.05 1.81
N VAL A 175 17.75 4.89 2.57
CA VAL A 175 18.00 6.29 2.25
C VAL A 175 19.50 6.55 2.34
N GLU A 176 20.10 7.03 1.26
CA GLU A 176 21.48 7.53 1.29
C GLU A 176 21.56 8.99 0.85
N CYS A 177 22.51 9.68 1.47
CA CYS A 177 22.68 11.11 1.37
C CYS A 177 24.18 11.45 1.38
N GLY A 178 24.51 12.62 0.85
CA GLY A 178 25.89 13.12 0.84
C GLY A 178 26.85 12.28 0.00
N ILE A 179 26.38 11.61 -1.07
CA ILE A 179 27.26 10.92 -2.02
C ILE A 179 28.10 11.90 -2.84
N HIS A 180 27.53 13.05 -3.19
CA HIS A 180 28.29 14.21 -3.67
C HIS A 180 28.62 15.11 -2.48
N ALA A 181 29.91 15.37 -2.27
CA ALA A 181 30.41 16.01 -1.06
C ALA A 181 29.92 17.46 -0.85
N ARG A 182 29.79 18.25 -1.92
CA ARG A 182 29.39 19.67 -1.87
C ARG A 182 27.93 19.91 -1.49
N GLU A 183 27.11 18.86 -1.43
CA GLU A 183 25.64 18.94 -1.32
C GLU A 183 25.19 18.93 0.15
N TRP A 184 25.64 19.92 0.94
CA TRP A 184 25.45 19.94 2.40
C TRP A 184 23.99 19.86 2.87
N ILE A 185 23.05 20.36 2.06
CA ILE A 185 21.61 20.29 2.35
C ILE A 185 21.10 18.84 2.42
N SER A 186 21.70 17.92 1.65
CA SER A 186 21.27 16.50 1.62
C SER A 186 21.50 15.79 2.97
N PRO A 187 22.72 15.74 3.54
CA PRO A 187 22.95 15.22 4.89
C PRO A 187 22.11 15.92 5.97
N ALA A 188 21.93 17.24 5.86
CA ALA A 188 21.12 18.01 6.80
C ALA A 188 19.63 17.60 6.76
N SER A 189 19.05 17.42 5.57
CA SER A 189 17.67 16.95 5.42
C SER A 189 17.50 15.50 5.87
N CYS A 190 18.46 14.63 5.64
CA CYS A 190 18.36 13.22 6.06
C CYS A 190 18.46 13.03 7.57
N THR A 191 19.32 13.80 8.24
CA THR A 191 19.35 13.82 9.71
C THR A 191 18.06 14.39 10.31
N PHE A 192 17.43 15.37 9.64
CA PHE A 192 16.13 15.89 10.05
C PHE A 192 15.02 14.84 9.91
N VAL A 193 14.96 14.13 8.77
CA VAL A 193 13.99 13.04 8.56
C VAL A 193 14.15 11.96 9.63
N LEU A 194 15.39 11.55 9.93
CA LEU A 194 15.65 10.61 11.03
C LEU A 194 15.13 11.13 12.37
N ASN A 195 15.39 12.41 12.69
CA ASN A 195 14.89 13.01 13.92
C ASN A 195 13.36 13.00 13.99
N GLU A 196 12.67 13.36 12.89
CA GLU A 196 11.22 13.32 12.84
C GLU A 196 10.69 11.90 13.03
N LEU A 197 11.29 10.89 12.38
CA LEU A 197 10.93 9.48 12.58
C LEU A 197 11.10 9.03 14.04
N LEU A 198 12.09 9.54 14.76
CA LEU A 198 12.31 9.23 16.17
C LEU A 198 11.38 9.98 17.12
N THR A 199 11.11 11.26 16.86
CA THR A 199 10.59 12.19 17.89
C THR A 199 9.21 12.78 17.62
N SER A 200 8.73 12.76 16.37
CA SER A 200 7.47 13.42 16.00
C SER A 200 6.26 12.77 16.65
N ASN A 201 5.22 13.55 16.98
CA ASN A 201 3.94 13.04 17.46
C ASN A 201 2.83 13.09 16.39
N ARG A 202 3.17 13.50 15.16
CA ARG A 202 2.19 13.58 14.08
C ARG A 202 1.74 12.17 13.63
N PRO A 203 0.43 11.90 13.52
CA PRO A 203 -0.08 10.55 13.20
C PRO A 203 0.45 9.98 11.88
N ASP A 204 0.57 10.80 10.85
CA ASP A 204 1.10 10.43 9.53
C ASP A 204 2.58 10.01 9.61
N ILE A 205 3.41 10.75 10.36
CA ILE A 205 4.82 10.39 10.57
C ILE A 205 4.94 9.16 11.48
N ARG A 206 4.08 8.99 12.49
CA ARG A 206 4.06 7.76 13.31
C ARG A 206 3.68 6.55 12.48
N GLN A 207 2.65 6.64 11.65
CA GLN A 207 2.29 5.58 10.71
C GLN A 207 3.45 5.23 9.78
N LEU A 208 4.16 6.24 9.28
CA LEU A 208 5.34 6.05 8.43
C LEU A 208 6.50 5.38 9.19
N ALA A 209 6.78 5.80 10.42
CA ALA A 209 7.85 5.23 11.25
C ALA A 209 7.53 3.80 11.71
N ASP A 210 6.26 3.49 11.96
CA ASP A 210 5.80 2.17 12.43
C ASP A 210 5.53 1.19 11.29
N GLY A 211 5.24 1.68 10.08
CA GLY A 211 4.93 0.87 8.90
C GLY A 211 6.14 0.37 8.12
N PHE A 212 7.34 0.92 8.36
CA PHE A 212 8.55 0.59 7.61
C PHE A 212 9.76 0.35 8.52
N ASN A 213 10.74 -0.41 8.02
CA ASN A 213 12.07 -0.48 8.60
C ASN A 213 12.97 0.52 7.86
N TRP A 214 13.52 1.51 8.55
CA TRP A 214 14.30 2.58 7.96
C TRP A 214 15.79 2.31 8.07
N ILE A 215 16.52 2.44 6.97
CA ILE A 215 17.98 2.36 6.93
C ILE A 215 18.49 3.66 6.32
N ILE A 216 19.15 4.50 7.13
CA ILE A 216 19.50 5.87 6.72
C ILE A 216 21.01 6.07 6.88
N PHE A 217 21.68 6.47 5.79
CA PHE A 217 23.09 6.85 5.75
C PHE A 217 23.21 8.33 5.39
N PRO A 218 23.40 9.23 6.38
CA PRO A 218 23.45 10.67 6.12
C PRO A 218 24.64 11.13 5.28
N VAL A 219 25.78 10.43 5.34
CA VAL A 219 26.98 10.76 4.56
C VAL A 219 27.65 9.47 4.08
N VAL A 220 27.54 9.17 2.79
CA VAL A 220 28.25 8.03 2.17
C VAL A 220 29.58 8.41 1.51
N ASN A 221 29.90 9.71 1.41
CA ASN A 221 31.20 10.23 0.97
C ASN A 221 31.90 11.00 2.11
N PRO A 222 32.35 10.33 3.19
CA PRO A 222 32.88 11.03 4.36
C PRO A 222 34.15 11.83 4.06
N ASP A 223 34.99 11.33 3.15
CA ASP A 223 36.27 11.98 2.80
C ASP A 223 36.04 13.27 2.02
N GLY A 224 35.22 13.20 0.97
CA GLY A 224 34.83 14.36 0.20
C GLY A 224 34.08 15.37 1.06
N TYR A 225 33.09 14.92 1.85
CA TYR A 225 32.29 15.81 2.70
C TYR A 225 33.18 16.59 3.66
N ARG A 226 34.12 15.92 4.35
CA ARG A 226 35.10 16.61 5.21
C ARG A 226 35.95 17.61 4.42
N TYR A 227 36.43 17.22 3.24
CA TYR A 227 37.27 18.09 2.40
C TYR A 227 36.56 19.37 1.98
N THR A 228 35.23 19.39 1.91
CA THR A 228 34.48 20.63 1.63
C THR A 228 34.51 21.67 2.75
N PHE A 229 34.83 21.29 3.98
CA PHE A 229 35.01 22.22 5.10
C PHE A 229 36.47 22.68 5.24
N GLU A 230 37.41 21.85 4.83
CA GLU A 230 38.83 22.03 5.12
C GLU A 230 39.66 22.47 3.90
N GLY A 231 39.20 22.18 2.69
CA GLY A 231 39.95 22.37 1.45
C GLY A 231 39.18 23.12 0.37
N ASP A 232 38.13 22.51 -0.19
CA ASP A 232 37.37 23.10 -1.30
C ASP A 232 35.86 22.92 -1.13
N ARG A 233 35.16 24.02 -0.83
CA ARG A 233 33.72 24.03 -0.57
C ARG A 233 32.88 23.44 -1.71
N LEU A 234 33.33 23.54 -2.96
CA LEU A 234 32.57 23.06 -4.13
C LEU A 234 33.02 21.66 -4.59
N TRP A 235 33.85 20.98 -3.80
CA TRP A 235 34.32 19.64 -4.11
C TRP A 235 33.18 18.61 -4.17
N ARG A 236 33.11 17.85 -5.27
CA ARG A 236 32.04 16.86 -5.52
C ARG A 236 32.42 15.43 -5.12
N LYS A 237 33.64 15.04 -5.42
CA LYS A 237 34.13 13.65 -5.47
C LYS A 237 34.55 13.13 -4.09
N ASN A 238 34.99 11.87 -3.98
CA ASN A 238 35.83 11.46 -2.84
C ASN A 238 37.24 12.10 -2.97
N THR A 239 38.21 11.72 -2.15
CA THR A 239 39.56 12.32 -2.15
C THR A 239 40.68 11.36 -2.59
N GLN A 240 40.35 10.20 -3.17
CA GLN A 240 41.33 9.22 -3.63
C GLN A 240 42.24 9.80 -4.74
N PRO A 241 43.58 9.79 -4.62
CA PRO A 241 44.49 10.31 -5.64
C PRO A 241 44.52 9.47 -6.92
N TYR A 242 44.50 10.14 -8.07
CA TYR A 242 44.65 9.58 -9.41
C TYR A 242 45.66 10.41 -10.23
N GLY A 243 46.95 10.09 -10.06
CA GLY A 243 48.04 10.85 -10.69
C GLY A 243 48.12 12.27 -10.12
N VAL A 244 48.02 13.28 -10.99
CA VAL A 244 47.99 14.70 -10.60
C VAL A 244 46.60 15.18 -10.18
N CYS A 245 45.56 14.37 -10.44
CA CYS A 245 44.18 14.66 -10.12
C CYS A 245 43.70 13.81 -8.95
N ARG A 246 42.51 14.11 -8.44
CA ARG A 246 42.00 13.51 -7.21
C ARG A 246 40.50 13.31 -7.30
N GLY A 247 40.03 12.23 -6.70
CA GLY A 247 38.64 11.93 -6.42
C GLY A 247 37.95 11.21 -7.56
N VAL A 248 36.96 10.40 -7.19
CA VAL A 248 35.96 9.75 -8.06
C VAL A 248 34.58 10.27 -7.70
N ASP A 249 33.74 10.51 -8.71
CA ASP A 249 32.32 10.73 -8.50
C ASP A 249 31.68 9.39 -8.10
N LEU A 250 31.38 9.23 -6.81
CA LEU A 250 30.83 7.97 -6.31
C LEU A 250 29.51 7.62 -6.98
N ASN A 251 28.72 8.60 -7.42
CA ASN A 251 27.47 8.38 -8.17
C ASN A 251 27.69 8.20 -9.69
N ARG A 252 28.92 7.90 -10.11
CA ARG A 252 29.30 7.37 -11.43
C ARG A 252 30.03 6.04 -11.32
N ASN A 253 30.24 5.54 -10.10
CA ASN A 253 31.07 4.38 -9.81
C ASN A 253 30.26 3.07 -9.69
N PHE A 254 28.96 3.06 -9.95
CA PHE A 254 28.14 1.83 -9.91
C PHE A 254 28.16 1.10 -11.25
N ALA A 255 27.81 -0.20 -11.23
CA ALA A 255 27.93 -1.07 -12.40
C ALA A 255 26.87 -0.83 -13.50
N SER A 256 25.79 -0.11 -13.19
CA SER A 256 24.70 0.17 -14.14
C SER A 256 25.18 1.11 -15.25
N ASP A 257 25.49 0.56 -16.43
CA ASP A 257 26.08 1.28 -17.56
C ASP A 257 27.37 2.05 -17.20
N TRP A 258 28.24 1.45 -16.37
CA TRP A 258 29.44 2.12 -15.86
C TRP A 258 30.27 2.80 -16.96
N ASN A 259 30.62 4.07 -16.73
CA ASN A 259 31.38 4.92 -17.64
C ASN A 259 30.73 5.15 -19.03
N GLY A 260 29.40 5.07 -19.10
CA GLY A 260 28.59 5.45 -20.26
C GLY A 260 28.30 6.97 -20.34
N PRO A 261 27.24 7.39 -21.06
CA PRO A 261 26.86 8.79 -21.18
C PRO A 261 26.70 9.54 -19.84
N GLY A 262 27.37 10.71 -19.73
CA GLY A 262 27.32 11.54 -18.52
C GLY A 262 28.29 11.12 -17.41
N ALA A 263 29.22 10.24 -17.74
CA ALA A 263 30.39 9.87 -16.95
C ALA A 263 31.68 10.14 -17.74
N SER A 264 32.81 10.18 -17.04
CA SER A 264 34.13 10.43 -17.63
C SER A 264 35.18 9.40 -17.17
N ASP A 265 36.12 9.05 -18.05
CA ASP A 265 37.33 8.29 -17.75
C ASP A 265 38.55 9.18 -17.45
N ASP A 266 38.43 10.50 -17.63
CA ASP A 266 39.44 11.48 -17.24
C ASP A 266 39.39 11.75 -15.72
N PRO A 267 40.45 11.40 -14.95
CA PRO A 267 40.51 11.62 -13.50
C PRO A 267 40.38 13.07 -13.05
N CYS A 268 40.64 14.02 -13.93
CA CYS A 268 40.58 15.45 -13.65
C CYS A 268 39.17 16.02 -13.77
N ARG A 269 38.25 15.30 -14.42
CA ARG A 269 36.85 15.73 -14.51
C ARG A 269 36.08 15.48 -13.22
N TYR A 270 35.01 16.27 -13.03
CA TYR A 270 34.14 16.20 -11.86
C TYR A 270 33.23 14.96 -11.87
N ASP A 271 32.95 14.41 -13.04
CA ASP A 271 32.12 13.23 -13.34
C ASP A 271 32.97 11.97 -13.60
N PHE A 272 34.22 11.95 -13.11
CA PHE A 272 35.12 10.81 -13.23
C PHE A 272 34.55 9.55 -12.56
N ALA A 273 34.37 8.48 -13.33
CA ALA A 273 33.68 7.24 -12.92
C ALA A 273 34.56 6.26 -12.11
N GLY A 274 35.86 6.55 -11.95
CA GLY A 274 36.83 5.66 -11.32
C GLY A 274 37.52 4.73 -12.31
N GLY A 275 38.33 3.79 -11.78
CA GLY A 275 39.10 2.85 -12.62
C GLY A 275 38.30 1.64 -13.11
N SER A 276 37.20 1.32 -12.41
CA SER A 276 36.23 0.28 -12.73
C SER A 276 34.96 0.51 -11.93
N ALA A 277 33.86 -0.18 -12.26
CA ALA A 277 32.69 -0.25 -11.38
C ALA A 277 33.10 -0.72 -9.97
N ALA A 278 32.54 -0.07 -8.95
CA ALA A 278 32.82 -0.25 -7.52
C ALA A 278 34.33 -0.23 -7.19
N SER A 279 35.12 0.59 -7.89
CA SER A 279 36.56 0.75 -7.61
C SER A 279 36.80 1.35 -6.23
N GLU A 280 35.94 2.30 -5.84
CA GLU A 280 36.12 3.07 -4.62
C GLU A 280 35.68 2.29 -3.38
N PRO A 281 36.40 2.40 -2.25
CA PRO A 281 36.06 1.70 -1.03
C PRO A 281 34.67 2.05 -0.49
N GLU A 282 34.23 3.30 -0.63
CA GLU A 282 32.90 3.78 -0.23
C GLU A 282 31.80 3.09 -1.06
N THR A 283 31.87 3.17 -2.38
CA THR A 283 30.92 2.53 -3.30
C THR A 283 30.87 1.03 -3.08
N ARG A 284 32.04 0.39 -2.95
CA ARG A 284 32.14 -1.06 -2.71
C ARG A 284 31.53 -1.49 -1.38
N ALA A 285 31.66 -0.67 -0.33
CA ALA A 285 31.02 -0.94 0.95
C ALA A 285 29.49 -0.89 0.83
N LEU A 286 28.96 0.12 0.15
CA LEU A 286 27.53 0.26 -0.09
C LEU A 286 26.95 -0.87 -0.95
N VAL A 287 27.64 -1.22 -2.04
CA VAL A 287 27.27 -2.34 -2.92
C VAL A 287 27.18 -3.65 -2.12
N ARG A 288 28.25 -4.01 -1.39
CA ARG A 288 28.27 -5.26 -0.60
C ARG A 288 27.19 -5.29 0.47
N PHE A 289 26.95 -4.15 1.12
CA PHE A 289 25.94 -4.05 2.14
C PHE A 289 24.54 -4.28 1.58
N LEU A 290 24.20 -3.61 0.47
CA LEU A 290 22.88 -3.74 -0.16
C LEU A 290 22.68 -5.15 -0.73
N GLU A 291 23.68 -5.73 -1.39
CA GLU A 291 23.65 -7.12 -1.88
C GLU A 291 23.39 -8.12 -0.74
N ALA A 292 24.02 -7.91 0.42
CA ALA A 292 23.87 -8.80 1.57
C ALA A 292 22.50 -8.67 2.26
N HIS A 293 21.91 -7.48 2.30
CA HIS A 293 20.75 -7.20 3.16
C HIS A 293 19.44 -6.91 2.42
N VAL A 294 19.44 -6.67 1.10
CA VAL A 294 18.23 -6.28 0.34
C VAL A 294 17.08 -7.28 0.52
N GLN A 295 17.37 -8.59 0.51
CA GLN A 295 16.36 -9.62 0.71
C GLN A 295 16.01 -9.80 2.19
N GLU A 296 17.01 -9.90 3.05
CA GLU A 296 16.84 -10.15 4.50
C GLU A 296 16.01 -9.03 5.14
N TRP A 297 16.33 -7.78 4.83
CA TRP A 297 15.67 -6.61 5.41
C TRP A 297 14.53 -6.09 4.53
N ARG A 298 14.14 -6.87 3.52
CA ARG A 298 13.01 -6.61 2.64
C ARG A 298 13.05 -5.19 2.06
N ILE A 299 14.22 -4.72 1.63
CA ILE A 299 14.38 -3.37 1.09
C ILE A 299 13.60 -3.30 -0.23
N ARG A 300 12.48 -2.58 -0.21
CA ARG A 300 11.60 -2.39 -1.38
C ARG A 300 11.59 -0.96 -1.90
N THR A 301 12.13 -0.03 -1.11
CA THR A 301 12.25 1.37 -1.46
C THR A 301 13.69 1.84 -1.28
N TYR A 302 14.21 2.57 -2.26
CA TYR A 302 15.51 3.22 -2.23
C TYR A 302 15.39 4.70 -2.59
N PHE A 303 15.88 5.57 -1.72
CA PHE A 303 15.93 7.01 -1.94
C PHE A 303 17.37 7.50 -1.89
N SER A 304 17.84 8.03 -3.02
CA SER A 304 19.10 8.75 -3.14
C SER A 304 18.82 10.25 -3.06
N VAL A 305 19.41 10.94 -2.08
CA VAL A 305 19.11 12.35 -1.80
C VAL A 305 20.29 13.23 -2.19
N HIS A 306 20.06 14.10 -3.15
CA HIS A 306 21.00 15.03 -3.77
C HIS A 306 20.51 16.48 -3.70
N SER A 307 21.32 17.41 -4.19
CA SER A 307 20.92 18.78 -4.52
C SER A 307 21.79 19.29 -5.66
N PHE A 308 21.37 20.22 -6.50
CA PHE A 308 20.15 21.02 -6.51
C PHE A 308 19.46 20.81 -7.86
N SER A 309 18.14 21.01 -7.93
CA SER A 309 17.38 21.31 -9.16
C SER A 309 15.86 21.25 -8.96
N GLN A 310 15.38 20.86 -7.76
CA GLN A 310 13.97 20.59 -7.48
C GLN A 310 13.39 19.47 -8.38
N LEU A 311 14.01 18.29 -8.36
CA LEU A 311 13.59 17.13 -9.15
C LEU A 311 13.32 15.91 -8.25
N VAL A 312 12.35 15.09 -8.64
CA VAL A 312 12.06 13.77 -8.03
C VAL A 312 12.03 12.74 -9.15
N MET A 313 13.16 12.07 -9.36
CA MET A 313 13.42 11.31 -10.57
C MET A 313 13.52 9.82 -10.30
N PHE A 314 13.22 8.98 -11.28
CA PHE A 314 13.34 7.53 -11.18
C PHE A 314 14.05 6.93 -12.41
N PRO A 315 14.49 5.66 -12.38
CA PRO A 315 15.23 5.05 -13.49
C PRO A 315 14.51 5.05 -14.85
N TYR A 316 15.23 5.00 -15.98
CA TYR A 316 16.69 4.96 -16.10
C TYR A 316 17.30 6.34 -16.36
N GLY A 317 18.56 6.53 -15.94
CA GLY A 317 19.39 7.71 -16.20
C GLY A 317 20.26 7.62 -17.46
N TYR A 318 20.51 6.42 -18.00
CA TYR A 318 21.40 6.22 -19.17
C TYR A 318 20.70 5.81 -20.47
N ARG A 319 19.41 5.46 -20.44
CA ARG A 319 18.65 4.98 -21.61
C ARG A 319 17.20 5.43 -21.58
N VAL A 320 16.59 5.50 -22.76
CA VAL A 320 15.21 5.95 -22.98
C VAL A 320 14.15 4.85 -22.75
N ASP A 321 14.58 3.61 -22.54
CA ASP A 321 13.65 2.51 -22.26
C ASP A 321 12.93 2.76 -20.94
N ARG A 322 11.61 2.55 -20.93
CA ARG A 322 10.82 2.61 -19.70
C ARG A 322 11.09 1.39 -18.83
N VAL A 323 11.16 1.61 -17.52
CA VAL A 323 11.18 0.53 -16.54
C VAL A 323 9.88 -0.30 -16.55
N PRO A 324 9.89 -1.59 -16.14
CA PRO A 324 8.69 -2.43 -16.12
C PRO A 324 7.49 -1.86 -15.35
N ASN A 325 7.71 -1.14 -14.25
CA ASN A 325 6.67 -0.51 -13.42
C ASN A 325 6.61 1.02 -13.58
N TYR A 326 6.85 1.51 -14.81
CA TYR A 326 6.94 2.94 -15.12
C TYR A 326 5.75 3.76 -14.62
N ASP A 327 4.52 3.30 -14.91
CA ASP A 327 3.32 4.06 -14.56
C ASP A 327 3.13 4.17 -13.04
N ASP A 328 3.55 3.15 -12.28
CA ASP A 328 3.56 3.19 -10.82
C ASP A 328 4.54 4.25 -10.31
N LEU A 329 5.75 4.33 -10.88
CA LEU A 329 6.73 5.33 -10.51
C LEU A 329 6.29 6.76 -10.92
N VAL A 330 5.63 6.92 -12.08
CA VAL A 330 5.03 8.21 -12.41
C VAL A 330 3.97 8.61 -11.37
N ALA A 331 3.11 7.67 -10.97
CA ALA A 331 2.05 7.94 -10.00
C ALA A 331 2.60 8.27 -8.60
N ILE A 332 3.60 7.51 -8.12
CA ILE A 332 4.25 7.72 -6.83
C ILE A 332 5.02 9.05 -6.83
N GLY A 333 5.85 9.30 -7.85
CA GLY A 333 6.63 10.54 -7.96
C GLY A 333 5.74 11.79 -8.02
N ARG A 334 4.61 11.71 -8.73
CA ARG A 334 3.61 12.79 -8.77
C ARG A 334 3.06 13.12 -7.37
N LYS A 335 2.73 12.10 -6.57
CA LYS A 335 2.26 12.32 -5.18
C LYS A 335 3.33 13.02 -4.34
N GLY A 336 4.59 12.64 -4.52
CA GLY A 336 5.73 13.28 -3.87
C GLY A 336 5.82 14.78 -4.18
N VAL A 337 5.82 15.17 -5.46
CA VAL A 337 5.93 16.58 -5.85
C VAL A 337 4.68 17.40 -5.50
N GLU A 338 3.48 16.82 -5.54
CA GLU A 338 2.25 17.46 -5.06
C GLU A 338 2.27 17.68 -3.55
N ALA A 339 2.91 16.80 -2.78
CA ALA A 339 3.09 16.99 -1.33
C ALA A 339 4.13 18.08 -1.02
N ILE A 340 5.20 18.16 -1.80
CA ILE A 340 6.19 19.24 -1.70
C ILE A 340 5.53 20.60 -1.97
N GLU A 341 4.79 20.74 -3.08
CA GLU A 341 4.11 22.00 -3.43
C GLU A 341 3.08 22.40 -2.37
N ARG A 342 2.37 21.44 -1.76
CA ARG A 342 1.44 21.75 -0.66
C ARG A 342 2.11 22.22 0.62
N THR A 343 3.33 21.76 0.91
CA THR A 343 4.04 22.08 2.15
C THR A 343 4.55 23.51 2.16
N HIS A 344 5.27 23.92 1.10
CA HIS A 344 5.95 25.22 1.05
C HIS A 344 5.74 26.00 -0.27
N GLY A 345 4.90 25.51 -1.18
CA GLY A 345 4.64 26.16 -2.48
C GLY A 345 5.75 26.01 -3.51
N VAL A 346 6.80 25.23 -3.20
CA VAL A 346 7.93 24.99 -4.10
C VAL A 346 7.57 23.90 -5.11
N ARG A 347 7.86 24.15 -6.39
CA ARG A 347 7.52 23.23 -7.48
C ARG A 347 8.70 22.34 -7.84
N TYR A 348 8.49 21.03 -7.73
CA TYR A 348 9.43 20.03 -8.18
C TYR A 348 8.90 19.36 -9.46
N VAL A 349 9.81 18.91 -10.32
CA VAL A 349 9.46 18.12 -11.52
C VAL A 349 9.75 16.64 -11.23
N SER A 350 8.81 15.77 -11.60
CA SER A 350 8.99 14.31 -11.50
C SER A 350 8.93 13.64 -12.86
N GLY A 351 9.77 12.61 -13.06
CA GLY A 351 9.86 11.84 -14.30
C GLY A 351 11.06 10.90 -14.32
N ALA A 352 11.23 10.17 -15.42
CA ALA A 352 12.42 9.32 -15.60
C ALA A 352 13.67 10.19 -15.73
N MET A 353 14.78 9.79 -15.12
CA MET A 353 16.03 10.56 -15.08
C MET A 353 16.52 10.98 -16.47
N ILE A 354 16.48 10.08 -17.46
CA ILE A 354 16.86 10.39 -18.84
C ILE A 354 16.02 11.50 -19.49
N GLU A 355 14.77 11.69 -19.04
CA GLU A 355 13.82 12.69 -19.54
C GLU A 355 13.91 14.00 -18.75
N THR A 356 14.23 13.93 -17.45
CA THR A 356 14.21 15.08 -16.54
C THR A 356 15.56 15.76 -16.37
N ILE A 357 16.66 15.02 -16.42
CA ILE A 357 18.02 15.54 -16.23
C ILE A 357 18.96 15.08 -17.37
N TYR A 358 20.23 15.47 -17.31
CA TYR A 358 21.25 14.99 -18.23
C TYR A 358 21.56 13.50 -17.97
N PRO A 359 22.04 12.74 -18.99
CA PRO A 359 22.38 11.33 -18.80
C PRO A 359 23.32 11.11 -17.62
N SER A 360 23.13 10.01 -16.89
CA SER A 360 23.83 9.75 -15.62
C SER A 360 24.28 8.30 -15.48
N SER A 361 25.04 7.79 -16.43
CA SER A 361 25.59 6.42 -16.35
C SER A 361 26.38 6.16 -15.05
N GLY A 362 26.23 4.96 -14.47
CA GLY A 362 26.92 4.55 -13.26
C GLY A 362 26.32 5.10 -11.96
N ASP A 363 25.06 5.54 -11.95
CA ASP A 363 24.37 6.02 -10.74
C ASP A 363 23.84 4.90 -9.83
N SER A 364 23.63 5.24 -8.56
CA SER A 364 23.20 4.30 -7.51
C SER A 364 21.77 3.78 -7.71
N VAL A 365 20.85 4.64 -8.15
CA VAL A 365 19.42 4.34 -8.25
C VAL A 365 19.15 3.37 -9.39
N ASP A 366 19.77 3.59 -10.55
CA ASP A 366 19.70 2.69 -11.69
C ASP A 366 20.26 1.32 -11.34
N TRP A 367 21.38 1.27 -10.60
CA TRP A 367 21.99 0.01 -10.15
C TRP A 367 21.11 -0.73 -9.14
N VAL A 368 20.59 -0.06 -8.12
CA VAL A 368 19.72 -0.69 -7.11
C VAL A 368 18.43 -1.23 -7.76
N TYR A 369 17.83 -0.47 -8.67
CA TYR A 369 16.65 -0.92 -9.41
C TYR A 369 16.96 -2.13 -10.30
N SER A 370 18.02 -2.04 -11.11
CA SER A 370 18.31 -3.05 -12.15
C SER A 370 18.98 -4.31 -11.60
N ALA A 371 19.95 -4.17 -10.69
CA ALA A 371 20.75 -5.28 -10.20
C ALA A 371 20.14 -5.96 -8.96
N LEU A 372 19.47 -5.20 -8.09
CA LEU A 372 18.92 -5.72 -6.83
C LEU A 372 17.40 -5.94 -6.87
N GLY A 373 16.72 -5.50 -7.92
CA GLY A 373 15.28 -5.68 -8.09
C GLY A 373 14.44 -4.91 -7.07
N VAL A 374 14.94 -3.77 -6.59
CA VAL A 374 14.18 -2.87 -5.70
C VAL A 374 13.14 -2.12 -6.55
N PRO A 375 11.83 -2.34 -6.33
CA PRO A 375 10.79 -1.86 -7.24
C PRO A 375 10.53 -0.35 -7.17
N VAL A 376 10.82 0.29 -6.04
CA VAL A 376 10.61 1.74 -5.84
C VAL A 376 11.97 2.39 -5.61
N ALA A 377 12.49 3.09 -6.61
CA ALA A 377 13.81 3.72 -6.53
C ALA A 377 13.74 5.16 -7.07
N TYR A 378 14.15 6.14 -6.25
CA TYR A 378 14.14 7.55 -6.64
C TYR A 378 15.42 8.30 -6.27
N THR A 379 15.75 9.26 -7.12
CA THR A 379 16.74 10.32 -6.88
C THR A 379 15.99 11.62 -6.59
N PHE A 380 16.28 12.26 -5.46
CA PHE A 380 15.80 13.60 -5.12
C PHE A 380 16.89 14.61 -5.40
N GLU A 381 16.60 15.64 -6.21
CA GLU A 381 17.42 16.85 -6.29
C GLU A 381 16.69 17.95 -5.52
N LEU A 382 17.17 18.26 -4.32
CA LEU A 382 16.53 19.20 -3.38
C LEU A 382 16.56 20.67 -3.88
N ARG A 383 16.16 21.59 -3.00
CA ARG A 383 16.03 23.03 -3.26
C ARG A 383 17.23 23.66 -3.95
N GLY A 384 16.97 24.83 -4.53
CA GLY A 384 17.83 25.47 -5.52
C GLY A 384 17.25 25.16 -6.90
N PRO A 385 16.34 25.99 -7.44
CA PRO A 385 15.88 25.80 -8.81
C PRO A 385 17.06 25.95 -9.79
N PRO A 386 16.94 25.48 -11.05
CA PRO A 386 18.05 25.52 -12.01
C PRO A 386 18.65 26.90 -12.30
N ASP A 387 17.92 27.98 -12.01
CA ASP A 387 18.31 29.39 -12.13
C ASP A 387 18.70 30.03 -10.78
N SER A 388 18.81 29.24 -9.71
CA SER A 388 19.24 29.69 -8.38
C SER A 388 20.63 30.29 -8.40
N THR A 389 20.78 31.46 -7.76
CA THR A 389 22.10 32.05 -7.48
C THR A 389 22.85 31.31 -6.38
N ASN A 390 22.14 30.53 -5.54
CA ASN A 390 22.72 29.84 -4.39
C ASN A 390 23.29 28.45 -4.77
N MET A 391 22.72 27.78 -5.78
CA MET A 391 23.14 26.45 -6.25
C MET A 391 23.31 25.45 -5.07
N PHE A 392 24.51 24.92 -4.86
CA PHE A 392 24.89 23.99 -3.77
C PHE A 392 25.21 24.69 -2.44
N VAL A 393 25.19 26.03 -2.40
CA VAL A 393 25.56 26.87 -1.25
C VAL A 393 24.29 27.55 -0.71
N LEU A 394 23.35 26.72 -0.29
CA LEU A 394 22.07 27.16 0.29
C LEU A 394 22.30 27.65 1.72
N PRO A 395 21.72 28.79 2.11
CA PRO A 395 21.86 29.28 3.48
C PRO A 395 21.10 28.37 4.47
N ALA A 396 21.56 28.28 5.71
CA ALA A 396 21.06 27.28 6.66
C ALA A 396 19.56 27.43 7.02
N GLU A 397 18.96 28.61 6.84
CA GLU A 397 17.51 28.79 6.98
C GLU A 397 16.69 27.94 5.99
N GLU A 398 17.29 27.44 4.91
CA GLU A 398 16.67 26.55 3.94
C GLU A 398 16.66 25.08 4.41
N ILE A 399 17.41 24.71 5.46
CA ILE A 399 17.51 23.31 5.93
C ILE A 399 16.14 22.78 6.35
N ILE A 400 15.47 23.46 7.27
CA ILE A 400 14.18 23.01 7.81
C ILE A 400 13.11 22.96 6.71
N PRO A 401 12.88 24.04 5.92
CA PRO A 401 11.89 23.99 4.84
C PRO A 401 12.17 22.87 3.82
N THR A 402 13.43 22.68 3.40
CA THR A 402 13.80 21.59 2.48
C THR A 402 13.54 20.22 3.08
N ALA A 403 13.86 20.04 4.37
CA ALA A 403 13.68 18.76 5.03
C ALA A 403 12.21 18.42 5.30
N GLU A 404 11.37 19.43 5.59
CA GLU A 404 9.92 19.27 5.69
C GLU A 404 9.30 18.88 4.35
N GLU A 405 9.76 19.46 3.23
CA GLU A 405 9.36 19.05 1.87
C GLU A 405 9.72 17.59 1.60
N LEU A 406 10.96 17.20 1.89
CA LEU A 406 11.45 15.83 1.70
C LEU A 406 10.61 14.84 2.52
N LEU A 407 10.34 15.16 3.79
CA LEU A 407 9.52 14.33 4.66
C LEU A 407 8.07 14.22 4.16
N ALA A 408 7.48 15.33 3.70
CA ALA A 408 6.14 15.33 3.11
C ALA A 408 6.08 14.46 1.85
N ALA A 409 7.12 14.49 1.01
CA ALA A 409 7.24 13.61 -0.15
C ALA A 409 7.30 12.14 0.29
N PHE A 410 8.12 11.80 1.29
CA PHE A 410 8.21 10.43 1.82
C PHE A 410 6.87 9.94 2.35
N VAL A 411 6.15 10.75 3.13
CA VAL A 411 4.81 10.42 3.63
C VAL A 411 3.84 10.16 2.46
N ALA A 412 3.84 11.00 1.43
CA ALA A 412 2.92 10.85 0.31
C ALA A 412 3.26 9.67 -0.62
N MET A 413 4.56 9.39 -0.81
CA MET A 413 5.04 8.30 -1.66
C MET A 413 4.86 6.93 -1.00
N LEU A 414 4.95 6.86 0.34
CA LEU A 414 4.87 5.62 1.11
C LEU A 414 3.53 5.40 1.79
N GLY A 415 2.66 6.42 1.87
CA GLY A 415 1.40 6.39 2.63
C GLY A 415 0.44 5.26 2.23
N ASP A 416 0.40 4.88 0.95
CA ASP A 416 -0.44 3.77 0.49
C ASP A 416 0.20 2.39 0.78
N ALA A 417 1.54 2.32 0.83
CA ALA A 417 2.29 1.12 1.17
C ALA A 417 2.39 0.88 2.70
N ALA A 418 2.13 1.89 3.53
CA ALA A 418 2.02 1.73 4.98
C ALA A 418 0.74 0.97 5.41
N VAL A 419 -0.17 0.69 4.47
CA VAL A 419 -1.43 -0.06 4.65
C VAL A 419 -1.28 -1.52 4.21
N ASP A 420 -0.07 -1.95 3.82
CA ASP A 420 0.24 -3.20 3.09
C ASP A 420 0.15 -4.50 3.92
N GLY A 421 -1.06 -4.76 4.41
CA GLY A 421 -1.56 -6.09 4.75
C GLY A 421 -2.92 -6.40 4.09
N ALA A 422 -3.51 -5.44 3.37
CA ALA A 422 -4.81 -5.56 2.74
C ALA A 422 -4.73 -6.00 1.27
N ALA A 423 -5.54 -6.98 0.87
CA ALA A 423 -5.63 -7.44 -0.51
C ALA A 423 -6.17 -6.35 -1.42
N ARG A 424 -5.54 -6.16 -2.58
CA ARG A 424 -5.98 -5.24 -3.63
C ARG A 424 -6.42 -5.99 -4.89
N TYR A 425 -7.40 -5.42 -5.57
CA TYR A 425 -8.07 -5.95 -6.75
C TYR A 425 -7.93 -5.01 -7.95
N ASP A 426 -6.82 -4.27 -8.04
CA ASP A 426 -6.57 -3.31 -9.10
C ASP A 426 -6.67 -3.99 -10.46
N HIS A 427 -7.54 -3.48 -11.32
CA HIS A 427 -7.78 -3.99 -12.68
C HIS A 427 -8.30 -5.44 -12.76
N TYR A 428 -8.78 -6.00 -11.64
CA TYR A 428 -9.59 -7.23 -11.69
C TYR A 428 -10.89 -6.92 -12.42
N ARG A 429 -11.25 -7.79 -13.37
CA ARG A 429 -12.45 -7.63 -14.19
C ARG A 429 -13.50 -8.66 -13.83
N LEU A 430 -14.75 -8.23 -13.79
CA LEU A 430 -15.89 -9.10 -13.58
C LEU A 430 -16.58 -9.38 -14.91
N TYR A 431 -16.80 -10.65 -15.22
CA TYR A 431 -17.48 -11.10 -16.43
C TYR A 431 -18.78 -11.81 -16.10
N ARG A 432 -19.78 -11.65 -16.97
CA ARG A 432 -20.95 -12.52 -17.06
C ARG A 432 -20.82 -13.34 -18.34
N VAL A 433 -20.69 -14.65 -18.22
CA VAL A 433 -20.53 -15.59 -19.35
C VAL A 433 -21.74 -16.52 -19.46
N GLU A 434 -22.03 -17.00 -20.67
CA GLU A 434 -23.05 -18.00 -20.95
C GLU A 434 -22.43 -19.24 -21.61
N LEU A 435 -22.63 -20.39 -20.97
CA LEU A 435 -22.11 -21.68 -21.44
C LEU A 435 -23.19 -22.37 -22.28
N ALA A 436 -23.10 -22.26 -23.60
CA ALA A 436 -24.13 -22.73 -24.53
C ALA A 436 -24.04 -24.23 -24.88
N THR A 437 -22.87 -24.86 -24.73
CA THR A 437 -22.66 -26.27 -25.09
C THR A 437 -21.98 -27.07 -23.97
N ASP A 438 -22.12 -28.40 -24.00
CA ASP A 438 -21.44 -29.28 -23.05
C ASP A 438 -19.91 -29.15 -23.11
N GLU A 439 -19.34 -28.86 -24.29
CA GLU A 439 -17.91 -28.62 -24.43
C GLU A 439 -17.46 -27.35 -23.68
N GLN A 440 -18.26 -26.28 -23.74
CA GLN A 440 -18.01 -25.06 -22.99
C GLN A 440 -18.14 -25.29 -21.48
N VAL A 441 -19.11 -26.09 -21.05
CA VAL A 441 -19.24 -26.51 -19.64
C VAL A 441 -18.00 -27.26 -19.18
N GLN A 442 -17.55 -28.26 -19.93
CA GLN A 442 -16.36 -29.04 -19.59
C GLN A 442 -15.08 -28.17 -19.57
N LEU A 443 -14.96 -27.21 -20.49
CA LEU A 443 -13.86 -26.26 -20.50
C LEU A 443 -13.84 -25.40 -19.23
N PHE A 444 -14.98 -24.85 -18.83
CA PHE A 444 -15.07 -23.99 -17.65
C PHE A 444 -14.93 -24.77 -16.34
N GLN A 445 -15.37 -26.03 -16.29
CA GLN A 445 -15.07 -26.95 -15.18
C GLN A 445 -13.56 -27.19 -15.04
N GLN A 446 -12.84 -27.34 -16.15
CA GLN A 446 -11.37 -27.48 -16.11
C GLN A 446 -10.68 -26.18 -15.69
N LEU A 447 -11.19 -25.04 -16.12
CA LEU A 447 -10.68 -23.73 -15.73
C LEU A 447 -10.89 -23.50 -14.22
N GLU A 448 -12.09 -23.77 -13.73
CA GLU A 448 -12.46 -23.68 -12.31
C GLU A 448 -11.57 -24.57 -11.43
N ALA A 449 -11.30 -25.82 -11.87
CA ALA A 449 -10.48 -26.75 -11.11
C ALA A 449 -8.97 -26.45 -11.11
N LYS A 450 -8.48 -25.61 -12.03
CA LYS A 450 -7.03 -25.39 -12.23
C LYS A 450 -6.56 -23.95 -12.05
N SER A 451 -7.46 -22.98 -12.14
CA SER A 451 -7.11 -21.56 -12.10
C SER A 451 -7.21 -21.01 -10.68
N ASP A 452 -6.12 -20.44 -10.20
CA ASP A 452 -6.09 -19.58 -9.01
C ASP A 452 -6.41 -18.11 -9.35
N SER A 453 -6.51 -17.79 -10.64
CA SER A 453 -6.63 -16.44 -11.18
C SER A 453 -8.05 -16.10 -11.66
N CYS A 454 -8.95 -17.09 -11.68
CA CYS A 454 -10.37 -16.94 -12.00
C CYS A 454 -11.20 -17.38 -10.79
N THR A 455 -11.93 -16.45 -10.18
CA THR A 455 -12.87 -16.75 -9.10
C THR A 455 -14.27 -16.91 -9.67
N PHE A 456 -14.84 -18.11 -9.51
CA PHE A 456 -16.18 -18.45 -9.98
C PHE A 456 -17.21 -18.20 -8.88
N TYR A 457 -18.27 -17.46 -9.20
CA TYR A 457 -19.41 -17.25 -8.31
C TYR A 457 -20.54 -18.21 -8.70
N GLY A 458 -20.42 -19.45 -8.24
CA GLY A 458 -21.18 -20.61 -8.73
C GLY A 458 -20.23 -21.63 -9.37
N HIS A 459 -20.78 -22.69 -9.97
CA HIS A 459 -19.98 -23.74 -10.63
C HIS A 459 -20.51 -24.00 -12.05
N ALA A 460 -19.63 -24.32 -12.99
CA ALA A 460 -20.03 -24.72 -14.34
C ALA A 460 -20.66 -26.13 -14.33
N ARG A 461 -21.93 -26.24 -14.75
CA ARG A 461 -22.71 -27.48 -14.59
C ARG A 461 -23.45 -27.93 -15.84
N GLN A 462 -24.08 -27.01 -16.57
CA GLN A 462 -24.96 -27.39 -17.68
C GLN A 462 -25.03 -26.34 -18.79
N PRO A 463 -25.37 -26.74 -20.02
CA PRO A 463 -25.65 -25.82 -21.12
C PRO A 463 -26.79 -24.85 -20.79
N GLY A 464 -26.70 -23.63 -21.32
CA GLY A 464 -27.60 -22.51 -21.05
C GLY A 464 -27.36 -21.81 -19.71
N GLN A 465 -26.39 -22.28 -18.91
CA GLN A 465 -26.06 -21.64 -17.63
C GLN A 465 -25.30 -20.33 -17.85
N GLN A 466 -25.67 -19.31 -17.08
CA GLN A 466 -24.88 -18.08 -16.97
C GLN A 466 -24.09 -18.05 -15.66
N LEU A 467 -22.84 -17.61 -15.73
CA LEU A 467 -21.93 -17.52 -14.60
C LEU A 467 -21.29 -16.15 -14.50
N THR A 468 -21.08 -15.73 -13.25
CA THR A 468 -20.29 -14.54 -12.94
C THR A 468 -18.88 -14.99 -12.54
N ILE A 469 -17.86 -14.45 -13.18
CA ILE A 469 -16.45 -14.85 -12.98
C ILE A 469 -15.60 -13.60 -12.84
N MET A 470 -14.85 -13.49 -11.74
CA MET A 470 -13.86 -12.45 -11.54
C MET A 470 -12.49 -12.95 -11.98
N VAL A 471 -11.81 -12.18 -12.81
CA VAL A 471 -10.53 -12.54 -13.43
C VAL A 471 -9.46 -11.56 -12.96
N SER A 472 -8.33 -12.09 -12.50
CA SER A 472 -7.18 -11.29 -12.08
C SER A 472 -6.63 -10.46 -13.23
N ALA A 473 -6.08 -9.28 -12.91
CA ALA A 473 -5.58 -8.33 -13.91
C ALA A 473 -4.59 -8.96 -14.90
N SER A 474 -3.71 -9.84 -14.43
CA SER A 474 -2.70 -10.52 -15.25
C SER A 474 -3.28 -11.58 -16.20
N LYS A 475 -4.53 -12.01 -16.01
CA LYS A 475 -5.20 -13.05 -16.82
C LYS A 475 -6.36 -12.55 -17.65
N VAL A 476 -6.64 -11.25 -17.62
CA VAL A 476 -7.71 -10.62 -18.40
C VAL A 476 -7.56 -10.90 -19.90
N ALA A 477 -6.38 -10.70 -20.48
CA ALA A 477 -6.15 -10.91 -21.91
C ALA A 477 -6.31 -12.40 -22.28
N ASP A 478 -5.67 -13.29 -21.53
CA ASP A 478 -5.77 -14.75 -21.71
C ASP A 478 -7.24 -15.22 -21.64
N PHE A 479 -8.03 -14.66 -20.73
CA PHE A 479 -9.45 -15.00 -20.56
C PHE A 479 -10.30 -14.48 -21.73
N GLU A 480 -10.09 -13.24 -22.20
CA GLU A 480 -10.79 -12.68 -23.36
C GLU A 480 -10.48 -13.48 -24.66
N ASP A 481 -9.23 -13.92 -24.82
CA ASP A 481 -8.82 -14.82 -25.91
C ASP A 481 -9.51 -16.18 -25.81
N LEU A 482 -9.61 -16.76 -24.59
CA LEU A 482 -10.33 -18.02 -24.36
C LEU A 482 -11.81 -17.91 -24.73
N LEU A 483 -12.48 -16.84 -24.32
CA LEU A 483 -13.89 -16.61 -24.68
C LEU A 483 -14.06 -16.54 -26.20
N THR A 484 -13.17 -15.81 -26.88
CA THR A 484 -13.19 -15.65 -28.34
C THR A 484 -12.94 -16.99 -29.05
N LEU A 485 -11.90 -17.71 -28.65
CA LEU A 485 -11.48 -18.98 -29.25
C LEU A 485 -12.58 -20.05 -29.17
N HIS A 486 -13.27 -20.12 -28.03
CA HIS A 486 -14.31 -21.13 -27.79
C HIS A 486 -15.73 -20.61 -28.06
N SER A 487 -15.86 -19.42 -28.66
CA SER A 487 -17.15 -18.79 -28.98
C SER A 487 -18.10 -18.74 -27.77
N VAL A 488 -17.56 -18.46 -26.59
CA VAL A 488 -18.31 -18.30 -25.34
C VAL A 488 -18.82 -16.87 -25.29
N SER A 489 -20.14 -16.70 -25.18
CA SER A 489 -20.74 -15.37 -25.04
C SER A 489 -20.38 -14.81 -23.66
N GLY A 490 -19.80 -13.62 -23.63
CA GLY A 490 -19.42 -12.96 -22.39
C GLY A 490 -19.56 -11.44 -22.48
N ARG A 491 -19.92 -10.81 -21.36
CA ARG A 491 -19.86 -9.36 -21.20
C ARG A 491 -19.13 -8.97 -19.92
N VAL A 492 -18.42 -7.84 -19.97
CA VAL A 492 -17.80 -7.24 -18.80
C VAL A 492 -18.88 -6.53 -17.97
N LEU A 493 -18.96 -6.88 -16.69
CA LEU A 493 -19.80 -6.21 -15.69
C LEU A 493 -19.04 -5.05 -15.03
N GLU A 494 -17.80 -5.28 -14.61
CA GLU A 494 -16.93 -4.29 -13.97
C GLU A 494 -15.50 -4.44 -14.51
N ARG A 495 -14.82 -3.32 -14.75
CA ARG A 495 -13.45 -3.26 -15.29
C ARG A 495 -12.38 -3.10 -14.22
N ASN A 496 -12.73 -2.59 -13.05
CA ASN A 496 -11.82 -2.40 -11.93
C ASN A 496 -12.55 -2.60 -10.60
N MET A 497 -12.50 -3.82 -10.08
CA MET A 497 -13.09 -4.16 -8.78
C MET A 497 -12.55 -3.29 -7.63
N GLN A 498 -11.27 -2.90 -7.67
CA GLN A 498 -10.70 -2.05 -6.62
C GLN A 498 -11.41 -0.69 -6.52
N GLN A 499 -11.89 -0.15 -7.64
CA GLN A 499 -12.59 1.13 -7.62
C GLN A 499 -13.91 1.06 -6.83
N LEU A 500 -14.61 -0.08 -6.87
CA LEU A 500 -15.81 -0.29 -6.06
C LEU A 500 -15.45 -0.39 -4.58
N ILE A 501 -14.38 -1.14 -4.26
CA ILE A 501 -13.87 -1.28 -2.88
C ILE A 501 -13.48 0.09 -2.31
N ASP A 502 -12.73 0.89 -3.05
CA ASP A 502 -12.28 2.23 -2.62
C ASP A 502 -13.48 3.17 -2.36
N ARG A 503 -14.52 3.10 -3.21
CA ARG A 503 -15.75 3.89 -3.03
C ARG A 503 -16.53 3.47 -1.81
N GLU A 504 -16.69 2.17 -1.59
CA GLU A 504 -17.39 1.64 -0.40
C GLU A 504 -16.62 1.98 0.88
N ALA A 505 -15.30 1.84 0.88
CA ALA A 505 -14.43 2.15 2.02
C ALA A 505 -14.60 3.59 2.52
N ALA A 506 -14.86 4.55 1.63
CA ALA A 506 -15.15 5.94 2.00
C ALA A 506 -16.45 6.12 2.80
N THR A 507 -17.34 5.12 2.79
CA THR A 507 -18.62 5.10 3.52
C THR A 507 -18.60 4.20 4.76
N VAL A 508 -17.47 3.54 5.04
CA VAL A 508 -17.30 2.69 6.24
C VAL A 508 -16.95 3.55 7.44
N LYS A 509 -17.61 3.28 8.58
CA LYS A 509 -17.30 3.96 9.84
C LYS A 509 -16.10 3.32 10.55
N PRO A 510 -15.22 4.11 11.21
CA PRO A 510 -14.08 3.58 11.97
C PRO A 510 -14.46 2.62 13.10
N ALA A 511 -13.54 1.75 13.51
CA ALA A 511 -13.81 0.74 14.55
C ALA A 511 -14.11 1.33 15.95
N ASN A 512 -13.67 2.56 16.22
CA ASN A 512 -13.92 3.27 17.48
C ASN A 512 -15.15 4.19 17.42
N THR A 513 -16.04 4.02 16.43
CA THR A 513 -17.29 4.79 16.33
C THR A 513 -18.16 4.55 17.55
N ASP A 514 -18.72 5.63 18.13
CA ASP A 514 -19.65 5.53 19.26
C ASP A 514 -20.88 4.72 18.81
N PRO A 515 -21.29 3.68 19.54
CA PRO A 515 -22.48 2.89 19.18
C PRO A 515 -23.78 3.71 19.06
N LYS A 516 -23.84 4.94 19.60
CA LYS A 516 -24.99 5.86 19.42
C LYS A 516 -25.07 6.45 18.02
N GLU A 517 -23.96 6.44 17.29
CA GLU A 517 -23.86 6.91 15.91
C GLU A 517 -24.18 5.81 14.90
N MET A 518 -24.48 4.58 15.37
CA MET A 518 -24.88 3.51 14.47
C MET A 518 -26.17 3.90 13.72
N ASP A 519 -26.10 3.81 12.39
CA ASP A 519 -27.18 4.15 11.48
C ASP A 519 -27.29 3.08 10.37
N TRP A 520 -28.18 3.31 9.40
CA TRP A 520 -28.30 2.49 8.20
C TRP A 520 -27.97 3.29 6.93
N GLY A 521 -27.09 4.28 7.06
CA GLY A 521 -26.46 5.00 5.95
C GLY A 521 -25.00 4.60 5.74
N HIS A 522 -24.44 3.76 6.61
CA HIS A 522 -23.04 3.33 6.59
C HIS A 522 -22.89 1.86 6.97
N TYR A 523 -21.76 1.25 6.58
CA TYR A 523 -21.33 -0.03 7.13
C TYR A 523 -20.47 0.16 8.38
N PHE A 524 -20.61 -0.77 9.33
CA PHE A 524 -20.00 -0.68 10.65
C PHE A 524 -19.11 -1.88 10.95
N GLN A 525 -18.01 -1.61 11.67
CA GLN A 525 -17.08 -2.61 12.16
C GLN A 525 -17.72 -3.50 13.24
N LEU A 526 -17.13 -4.68 13.47
CA LEU A 526 -17.62 -5.69 14.40
C LEU A 526 -17.88 -5.11 15.80
N GLU A 527 -16.91 -4.36 16.31
CA GLU A 527 -16.90 -3.80 17.65
C GLU A 527 -18.05 -2.81 17.87
N THR A 528 -18.34 -1.96 16.88
CA THR A 528 -19.46 -1.00 16.95
C THR A 528 -20.80 -1.72 16.97
N ILE A 529 -20.99 -2.75 16.13
CA ILE A 529 -22.24 -3.54 16.11
C ILE A 529 -22.43 -4.26 17.46
N TYR A 530 -21.36 -4.80 18.04
CA TYR A 530 -21.42 -5.50 19.33
C TYR A 530 -21.75 -4.56 20.49
N ALA A 531 -21.15 -3.37 20.51
CA ALA A 531 -21.43 -2.34 21.50
C ALA A 531 -22.85 -1.76 21.34
N TRP A 532 -23.34 -1.63 20.11
CA TRP A 532 -24.72 -1.22 19.84
C TRP A 532 -25.74 -2.24 20.35
N MET A 533 -25.48 -3.54 20.18
CA MET A 533 -26.33 -4.59 20.75
C MET A 533 -26.39 -4.53 22.29
N ASP A 534 -25.25 -4.26 22.96
CA ASP A 534 -25.24 -4.06 24.43
C ASP A 534 -26.06 -2.85 24.84
N MET A 535 -25.90 -1.73 24.13
CA MET A 535 -26.66 -0.52 24.39
C MET A 535 -28.17 -0.74 24.22
N LEU A 536 -28.61 -1.54 23.24
CA LEU A 536 -30.01 -1.89 23.09
C LEU A 536 -30.55 -2.65 24.30
N ALA A 537 -29.78 -3.61 24.84
CA ALA A 537 -30.16 -4.34 26.04
C ALA A 537 -30.20 -3.44 27.29
N GLU A 538 -29.27 -2.49 27.42
CA GLU A 538 -29.29 -1.49 28.49
C GLU A 538 -30.48 -0.53 28.39
N ARG A 539 -30.87 -0.15 27.16
CA ARG A 539 -31.95 0.80 26.90
C ARG A 539 -33.34 0.18 27.02
N TYR A 540 -33.47 -1.11 26.70
CA TYR A 540 -34.75 -1.84 26.71
C TYR A 540 -34.68 -3.12 27.56
N PRO A 541 -34.30 -3.05 28.85
CA PRO A 541 -33.96 -4.22 29.67
C PRO A 541 -35.13 -5.18 29.92
N ASP A 542 -36.38 -4.68 29.83
CA ASP A 542 -37.58 -5.50 30.00
C ASP A 542 -37.91 -6.36 28.77
N ALA A 543 -37.29 -6.07 27.62
CA ALA A 543 -37.61 -6.70 26.34
C ALA A 543 -36.39 -7.26 25.59
N VAL A 544 -35.20 -6.72 25.84
CA VAL A 544 -33.99 -6.98 25.06
C VAL A 544 -32.89 -7.47 25.98
N SER A 545 -32.26 -8.59 25.62
CA SER A 545 -31.08 -9.14 26.30
C SER A 545 -30.05 -9.63 25.29
N THR A 546 -28.77 -9.45 25.57
CA THR A 546 -27.69 -10.03 24.75
C THR A 546 -27.44 -11.50 25.12
N LEU A 547 -26.95 -12.27 24.15
CA LEU A 547 -26.54 -13.66 24.32
C LEU A 547 -25.23 -13.92 23.58
N GLU A 548 -24.43 -14.82 24.14
CA GLU A 548 -23.24 -15.38 23.50
C GLU A 548 -23.45 -16.88 23.37
N VAL A 549 -23.39 -17.40 22.14
CA VAL A 549 -23.69 -18.82 21.85
C VAL A 549 -22.45 -19.69 21.66
N GLY A 550 -21.28 -19.05 21.64
CA GLY A 550 -19.99 -19.70 21.47
C GLY A 550 -18.93 -18.70 21.07
N GLN A 551 -17.75 -19.21 20.75
CA GLN A 551 -16.62 -18.42 20.25
C GLN A 551 -16.21 -18.89 18.87
N SER A 552 -15.73 -17.97 18.04
CA SER A 552 -15.11 -18.26 16.76
C SER A 552 -13.74 -18.91 16.92
N TYR A 553 -13.13 -19.31 15.79
CA TYR A 553 -11.79 -19.91 15.79
C TYR A 553 -10.72 -19.02 16.45
N GLU A 554 -10.74 -17.71 16.20
CA GLU A 554 -9.81 -16.73 16.80
C GLU A 554 -10.29 -16.21 18.17
N GLY A 555 -11.30 -16.86 18.77
CA GLY A 555 -11.74 -16.60 20.15
C GLY A 555 -12.66 -15.38 20.32
N ARG A 556 -13.31 -14.90 19.25
CA ARG A 556 -14.30 -13.81 19.35
C ARG A 556 -15.68 -14.36 19.69
N PRO A 557 -16.46 -13.68 20.54
CA PRO A 557 -17.79 -14.15 20.88
C PRO A 557 -18.71 -14.10 19.66
N ILE A 558 -19.49 -15.15 19.45
CA ILE A 558 -20.60 -15.18 18.50
C ILE A 558 -21.82 -14.64 19.26
N LYS A 559 -22.06 -13.35 19.06
CA LYS A 559 -22.98 -12.56 19.87
C LYS A 559 -24.30 -12.34 19.14
N GLY A 560 -25.39 -12.36 19.91
CA GLY A 560 -26.73 -12.10 19.42
C GLY A 560 -27.59 -11.32 20.42
N VAL A 561 -28.82 -11.03 19.99
CA VAL A 561 -29.83 -10.32 20.77
C VAL A 561 -31.11 -11.16 20.81
N LYS A 562 -31.68 -11.31 22.01
CA LYS A 562 -33.03 -11.81 22.22
C LYS A 562 -33.96 -10.61 22.42
N LEU A 563 -35.02 -10.52 21.62
CA LEU A 563 -36.16 -9.65 21.84
C LEU A 563 -37.36 -10.50 22.26
N SER A 564 -37.93 -10.24 23.44
CA SER A 564 -39.09 -10.95 23.98
C SER A 564 -39.92 -10.01 24.85
N ARG A 565 -41.20 -9.83 24.51
CA ARG A 565 -42.10 -8.90 25.23
C ARG A 565 -43.23 -9.61 25.97
N ARG A 566 -43.46 -10.89 25.71
CA ARG A 566 -44.51 -11.70 26.33
C ARG A 566 -43.97 -13.10 26.63
N PRO A 567 -44.38 -13.72 27.75
CA PRO A 567 -44.05 -15.11 28.01
C PRO A 567 -44.73 -16.01 26.97
N ASP A 568 -44.19 -17.21 26.78
CA ASP A 568 -44.79 -18.25 25.94
C ASP A 568 -45.01 -17.84 24.47
N ASN A 569 -44.26 -16.85 23.98
CA ASN A 569 -44.20 -16.56 22.57
C ASN A 569 -43.52 -17.72 21.81
N LYS A 570 -43.83 -17.83 20.52
CA LYS A 570 -43.05 -18.66 19.59
C LYS A 570 -41.83 -17.88 19.14
N ALA A 571 -40.73 -18.58 18.92
CA ALA A 571 -39.46 -17.95 18.57
C ALA A 571 -39.13 -18.04 17.08
N ILE A 572 -38.43 -17.00 16.60
CA ILE A 572 -37.87 -16.88 15.26
C ILE A 572 -36.37 -16.60 15.41
N VAL A 573 -35.55 -17.39 14.72
CA VAL A 573 -34.10 -17.20 14.65
C VAL A 573 -33.76 -16.53 13.34
N VAL A 574 -32.94 -15.49 13.40
CA VAL A 574 -32.41 -14.77 12.24
C VAL A 574 -30.89 -14.75 12.34
N GLU A 575 -30.22 -15.33 11.35
CA GLU A 575 -28.77 -15.26 11.25
C GLU A 575 -28.32 -14.43 10.06
N GLY A 576 -27.17 -13.78 10.19
CA GLY A 576 -26.50 -13.04 9.14
C GLY A 576 -24.98 -13.16 9.24
N GLY A 577 -24.29 -12.70 8.21
CA GLY A 577 -22.83 -12.62 8.20
C GLY A 577 -22.11 -13.96 8.40
N ILE A 578 -22.73 -15.09 8.02
CA ILE A 578 -22.05 -16.39 8.02
C ILE A 578 -20.96 -16.44 6.93
N HIS A 579 -21.18 -15.75 5.81
CA HIS A 579 -20.13 -15.37 4.87
C HIS A 579 -19.71 -13.93 5.11
N ALA A 580 -18.41 -13.72 5.29
CA ALA A 580 -17.89 -12.47 5.80
C ALA A 580 -18.08 -11.26 4.85
N ARG A 581 -17.84 -11.44 3.55
CA ARG A 581 -17.96 -10.37 2.53
C ARG A 581 -19.37 -9.83 2.29
N GLU A 582 -20.40 -10.52 2.78
CA GLU A 582 -21.81 -10.23 2.51
C GLU A 582 -22.34 -9.13 3.45
N TRP A 583 -21.70 -7.96 3.47
CA TRP A 583 -21.91 -6.88 4.45
C TRP A 583 -23.37 -6.38 4.57
N ILE A 584 -24.14 -6.47 3.49
CA ILE A 584 -25.55 -6.11 3.51
C ILE A 584 -26.39 -7.03 4.43
N SER A 585 -25.95 -8.26 4.68
CA SER A 585 -26.64 -9.22 5.55
C SER A 585 -26.61 -8.76 7.03
N PRO A 586 -25.44 -8.54 7.68
CA PRO A 586 -25.39 -7.95 9.02
C PRO A 586 -26.10 -6.59 9.13
N ALA A 587 -25.97 -5.73 8.12
CA ALA A 587 -26.64 -4.43 8.10
C ALA A 587 -28.18 -4.56 8.07
N THR A 588 -28.70 -5.52 7.30
CA THR A 588 -30.14 -5.81 7.23
C THR A 588 -30.64 -6.47 8.52
N ALA A 589 -29.89 -7.41 9.10
CA ALA A 589 -30.23 -8.04 10.37
C ALA A 589 -30.39 -7.00 11.50
N THR A 590 -29.44 -6.07 11.59
CA THR A 590 -29.49 -4.98 12.60
C THR A 590 -30.59 -3.98 12.31
N PHE A 591 -30.91 -3.69 11.04
CA PHE A 591 -32.08 -2.87 10.66
C PHE A 591 -33.39 -3.49 11.14
N LEU A 592 -33.60 -4.78 10.84
CA LEU A 592 -34.81 -5.51 11.23
C LEU A 592 -34.98 -5.53 12.76
N LEU A 593 -33.90 -5.82 13.49
CA LEU A 593 -33.91 -5.79 14.95
C LEU A 593 -34.31 -4.40 15.49
N HIS A 594 -33.74 -3.34 14.93
CA HIS A 594 -34.08 -1.97 15.33
C HIS A 594 -35.56 -1.66 15.10
N GLU A 595 -36.10 -1.99 13.92
CA GLU A 595 -37.50 -1.75 13.60
C GLU A 595 -38.46 -2.53 14.50
N LEU A 596 -38.16 -3.80 14.80
CA LEU A 596 -38.96 -4.60 15.74
C LEU A 596 -38.97 -4.04 17.17
N ILE A 597 -37.92 -3.32 17.57
CA ILE A 597 -37.83 -2.68 18.89
C ILE A 597 -38.52 -1.32 18.91
N THR A 598 -38.33 -0.51 17.87
CA THR A 598 -38.57 0.95 17.91
C THR A 598 -39.68 1.46 17.01
N SER A 599 -40.12 0.69 16.02
CA SER A 599 -41.10 1.16 15.04
C SER A 599 -42.43 1.52 15.69
N GLU A 600 -43.07 2.57 15.18
CA GLU A 600 -44.42 2.98 15.62
C GLU A 600 -45.53 2.34 14.77
N GLU A 601 -45.15 1.71 13.64
CA GLU A 601 -46.09 1.05 12.72
C GLU A 601 -46.80 -0.12 13.42
N PRO A 602 -48.14 -0.12 13.50
CA PRO A 602 -48.89 -1.10 14.28
C PRO A 602 -48.56 -2.56 13.94
N THR A 603 -48.37 -2.86 12.66
CA THR A 603 -48.04 -4.21 12.18
C THR A 603 -46.64 -4.65 12.63
N VAL A 604 -45.65 -3.76 12.58
CA VAL A 604 -44.28 -4.07 13.01
C VAL A 604 -44.20 -4.18 14.53
N ARG A 605 -44.94 -3.33 15.26
CA ARG A 605 -45.05 -3.42 16.72
C ARG A 605 -45.68 -4.72 17.19
N GLU A 606 -46.75 -5.16 16.54
CA GLU A 606 -47.37 -6.45 16.87
C GLU A 606 -46.39 -7.59 16.57
N LEU A 607 -45.67 -7.53 15.44
CA LEU A 607 -44.65 -8.50 15.08
C LEU A 607 -43.52 -8.60 16.13
N GLY A 608 -43.02 -7.47 16.64
CA GLY A 608 -42.02 -7.42 17.70
C GLY A 608 -42.55 -7.77 19.10
N THR A 609 -43.86 -7.91 19.26
CA THR A 609 -44.51 -8.21 20.56
C THR A 609 -45.04 -9.64 20.65
N ALA A 610 -45.61 -10.16 19.56
CA ALA A 610 -46.26 -11.47 19.50
C ALA A 610 -45.29 -12.65 19.32
N TYR A 611 -44.02 -12.36 19.02
CA TYR A 611 -42.99 -13.37 18.78
C TYR A 611 -41.72 -13.03 19.53
N ASP A 612 -41.00 -14.07 19.93
CA ASP A 612 -39.63 -13.94 20.43
C ASP A 612 -38.67 -13.97 19.24
N TRP A 613 -37.68 -13.09 19.24
CA TRP A 613 -36.70 -13.00 18.16
C TRP A 613 -35.30 -13.23 18.70
N TYR A 614 -34.53 -14.06 18.01
CA TYR A 614 -33.12 -14.28 18.27
C TYR A 614 -32.33 -13.86 17.03
N PHE A 615 -31.65 -12.73 17.11
CA PHE A 615 -30.81 -12.21 16.04
C PHE A 615 -29.35 -12.55 16.32
N PHE A 616 -28.69 -13.16 15.33
CA PHE A 616 -27.23 -13.34 15.26
C PHE A 616 -26.71 -12.63 14.01
N PRO A 617 -26.49 -11.29 14.06
CA PRO A 617 -26.17 -10.54 12.85
C PRO A 617 -24.84 -10.94 12.20
N ILE A 618 -23.90 -11.50 12.98
CA ILE A 618 -22.56 -11.86 12.54
C ILE A 618 -22.19 -13.23 13.12
N VAL A 619 -22.45 -14.29 12.35
CA VAL A 619 -22.06 -15.67 12.71
C VAL A 619 -20.55 -15.92 12.51
N ASN A 620 -19.91 -15.22 11.57
CA ASN A 620 -18.49 -15.32 11.27
C ASN A 620 -17.72 -14.05 11.68
N PRO A 621 -17.52 -13.79 13.00
CA PRO A 621 -16.89 -12.55 13.45
C PRO A 621 -15.42 -12.42 13.01
N ASP A 622 -14.71 -13.53 12.85
CA ASP A 622 -13.30 -13.54 12.41
C ASP A 622 -13.18 -13.13 10.95
N GLY A 623 -13.97 -13.78 10.09
CA GLY A 623 -14.03 -13.44 8.68
C GLY A 623 -14.52 -12.00 8.50
N TYR A 624 -15.60 -11.59 9.19
CA TYR A 624 -16.16 -10.25 9.08
C TYR A 624 -15.11 -9.19 9.41
N ARG A 625 -14.40 -9.32 10.55
CA ARG A 625 -13.30 -8.40 10.89
C ARG A 625 -12.18 -8.40 9.84
N PHE A 626 -11.81 -9.57 9.32
CA PHE A 626 -10.77 -9.68 8.29
C PHE A 626 -11.14 -8.96 6.99
N THR A 627 -12.43 -8.79 6.67
CA THR A 627 -12.85 -8.01 5.49
C THR A 627 -12.57 -6.52 5.59
N PHE A 628 -12.33 -5.98 6.79
CA PHE A 628 -11.97 -4.58 6.97
C PHE A 628 -10.46 -4.34 7.04
N THR A 629 -9.68 -5.35 7.42
CA THR A 629 -8.24 -5.20 7.69
C THR A 629 -7.34 -5.97 6.73
N GLY A 630 -7.89 -6.92 6.00
CA GLY A 630 -7.17 -7.85 5.13
C GLY A 630 -7.81 -7.90 3.75
N ASP A 631 -8.79 -8.78 3.54
CA ASP A 631 -9.38 -8.98 2.21
C ASP A 631 -10.89 -8.71 2.25
N ARG A 632 -11.32 -7.63 1.60
CA ARG A 632 -12.74 -7.22 1.51
C ARG A 632 -13.63 -8.31 0.90
N LEU A 633 -13.12 -9.14 0.00
CA LEU A 633 -13.86 -10.20 -0.67
C LEU A 633 -13.73 -11.57 0.04
N TRP A 634 -13.16 -11.60 1.25
CA TRP A 634 -13.04 -12.80 2.07
C TRP A 634 -14.41 -13.37 2.46
N ARG A 635 -14.62 -14.67 2.25
CA ARG A 635 -15.90 -15.36 2.50
C ARG A 635 -15.91 -16.22 3.77
N LYS A 636 -14.86 -17.04 3.92
CA LYS A 636 -14.78 -18.17 4.87
C LYS A 636 -14.52 -17.70 6.31
N ASN A 637 -14.45 -18.62 7.28
CA ASN A 637 -13.85 -18.29 8.59
C ASN A 637 -12.30 -18.19 8.47
N ARG A 638 -11.57 -18.16 9.60
CA ARG A 638 -10.11 -17.89 9.61
C ARG A 638 -9.22 -19.04 10.07
N LYS A 639 -9.79 -20.23 10.28
CA LYS A 639 -9.04 -21.44 10.70
C LYS A 639 -7.97 -21.83 9.66
N PRO A 640 -6.70 -22.08 10.05
CA PRO A 640 -5.64 -22.44 9.12
C PRO A 640 -5.70 -23.91 8.68
N TYR A 641 -5.43 -24.13 7.39
CA TYR A 641 -5.31 -25.44 6.74
C TYR A 641 -4.09 -25.46 5.80
N GLY A 642 -2.90 -25.66 6.37
CA GLY A 642 -1.65 -25.59 5.63
C GLY A 642 -1.37 -24.17 5.12
N LEU A 643 -1.19 -24.04 3.80
CA LEU A 643 -1.02 -22.73 3.14
C LEU A 643 -2.35 -21.96 2.96
N CYS A 644 -3.48 -22.66 3.05
CA CYS A 644 -4.81 -22.10 2.86
C CYS A 644 -5.51 -21.88 4.21
N ARG A 645 -6.57 -21.08 4.22
CA ARG A 645 -7.33 -20.75 5.44
C ARG A 645 -8.80 -20.72 5.16
N GLY A 646 -9.56 -21.05 6.20
CA GLY A 646 -10.99 -20.91 6.28
C GLY A 646 -11.75 -22.08 5.70
N VAL A 647 -12.93 -22.31 6.27
CA VAL A 647 -13.98 -23.21 5.80
C VAL A 647 -15.20 -22.38 5.39
N ASP A 648 -15.90 -22.79 4.33
CA ASP A 648 -17.23 -22.26 4.04
C ASP A 648 -18.19 -22.78 5.13
N LEU A 649 -18.54 -21.89 6.06
CA LEU A 649 -19.41 -22.24 7.18
C LEU A 649 -20.79 -22.75 6.72
N ASN A 650 -21.28 -22.32 5.55
CA ASN A 650 -22.53 -22.80 4.96
C ASN A 650 -22.33 -24.04 4.06
N ARG A 651 -21.21 -24.73 4.23
CA ARG A 651 -20.95 -26.12 3.77
C ARG A 651 -20.57 -27.04 4.93
N ASN A 652 -20.48 -26.54 6.16
CA ASN A 652 -19.94 -27.28 7.30
C ASN A 652 -21.00 -27.99 8.15
N PHE A 653 -22.29 -27.72 7.98
CA PHE A 653 -23.35 -28.35 8.79
C PHE A 653 -23.54 -29.84 8.44
N ASP A 654 -23.94 -30.66 9.42
CA ASP A 654 -24.26 -32.09 9.21
C ASP A 654 -25.60 -32.28 8.48
N SER A 655 -25.66 -31.85 7.24
CA SER A 655 -26.79 -32.07 6.33
C SER A 655 -26.24 -32.42 4.96
N ASN A 656 -26.02 -33.73 4.76
CA ASN A 656 -25.37 -34.28 3.56
C ASN A 656 -23.96 -33.70 3.33
N TRP A 657 -23.23 -33.45 4.42
CA TRP A 657 -21.90 -32.84 4.41
C TRP A 657 -20.93 -33.53 3.44
N GLY A 658 -20.11 -32.73 2.75
CA GLY A 658 -19.15 -33.20 1.74
C GLY A 658 -19.81 -33.73 0.45
N GLY A 659 -21.09 -33.41 0.22
CA GLY A 659 -21.84 -33.83 -0.95
C GLY A 659 -21.71 -32.87 -2.13
N VAL A 660 -22.78 -32.75 -2.92
CA VAL A 660 -22.80 -31.90 -4.12
C VAL A 660 -22.62 -30.41 -3.77
N GLY A 661 -21.84 -29.69 -4.58
CA GLY A 661 -21.65 -28.24 -4.44
C GLY A 661 -20.83 -27.82 -3.20
N SER A 662 -19.94 -28.71 -2.74
CA SER A 662 -18.88 -28.43 -1.77
C SER A 662 -17.56 -29.02 -2.28
N SER A 663 -16.45 -28.51 -1.74
CA SER A 663 -15.10 -29.00 -2.04
C SER A 663 -14.41 -29.58 -0.81
N ASP A 664 -13.53 -30.56 -1.03
CA ASP A 664 -12.59 -31.10 -0.05
C ASP A 664 -11.19 -30.45 -0.13
N ASP A 665 -10.97 -29.54 -1.09
CA ASP A 665 -9.76 -28.73 -1.21
C ASP A 665 -9.80 -27.55 -0.23
N PRO A 666 -8.86 -27.46 0.75
CA PRO A 666 -8.80 -26.35 1.70
C PRO A 666 -8.63 -24.96 1.08
N CYS A 667 -8.13 -24.88 -0.15
CA CYS A 667 -7.93 -23.64 -0.88
C CYS A 667 -9.20 -23.17 -1.60
N SER A 668 -10.16 -24.06 -1.82
CA SER A 668 -11.42 -23.71 -2.46
C SER A 668 -12.26 -22.77 -1.60
N TYR A 669 -13.06 -21.92 -2.26
CA TYR A 669 -13.95 -20.97 -1.58
C TYR A 669 -15.15 -21.66 -0.92
N ASP A 670 -15.51 -22.86 -1.37
CA ASP A 670 -16.61 -23.71 -0.90
C ASP A 670 -16.11 -24.97 -0.14
N PHE A 671 -14.88 -24.91 0.38
CA PHE A 671 -14.29 -25.96 1.22
C PHE A 671 -15.20 -26.29 2.41
N SER A 672 -15.65 -27.54 2.54
CA SER A 672 -16.61 -27.96 3.57
C SER A 672 -16.01 -28.23 4.94
N GLY A 673 -14.69 -28.20 5.08
CA GLY A 673 -13.97 -28.47 6.34
C GLY A 673 -13.45 -29.89 6.45
N SER A 674 -12.90 -30.26 7.61
CA SER A 674 -12.34 -31.59 7.85
C SER A 674 -13.38 -32.65 8.28
N GLY A 675 -14.61 -32.20 8.51
CA GLY A 675 -15.75 -33.01 8.95
C GLY A 675 -16.97 -32.12 9.12
N ALA A 676 -18.16 -32.72 9.16
CA ALA A 676 -19.35 -31.99 9.57
C ALA A 676 -19.15 -31.40 10.97
N PHE A 677 -19.53 -30.14 11.15
CA PHE A 677 -19.33 -29.38 12.38
C PHE A 677 -17.86 -29.31 12.84
N SER A 678 -16.92 -29.27 11.91
CA SER A 678 -15.50 -29.04 12.24
C SER A 678 -15.21 -27.62 12.72
N GLU A 679 -16.10 -26.66 12.43
CA GLU A 679 -15.92 -25.25 12.73
C GLU A 679 -16.72 -24.83 13.96
N PRO A 680 -16.09 -24.12 14.93
CA PRO A 680 -16.75 -23.74 16.16
C PRO A 680 -17.93 -22.78 15.93
N GLU A 681 -17.89 -21.98 14.86
CA GLU A 681 -18.99 -21.08 14.50
C GLU A 681 -20.26 -21.86 14.09
N ALA A 682 -20.12 -22.89 13.26
CA ALA A 682 -21.24 -23.74 12.85
C ALA A 682 -21.78 -24.57 14.03
N VAL A 683 -20.89 -25.06 14.90
CA VAL A 683 -21.24 -25.79 16.13
C VAL A 683 -22.06 -24.90 17.06
N ALA A 684 -21.66 -23.65 17.27
CA ALA A 684 -22.33 -22.73 18.18
C ALA A 684 -23.80 -22.49 17.79
N ILE A 685 -24.04 -22.17 16.51
CA ILE A 685 -25.41 -21.97 15.98
C ILE A 685 -26.23 -23.26 16.05
N ALA A 686 -25.63 -24.39 15.67
CA ALA A 686 -26.33 -25.68 15.72
C ALA A 686 -26.72 -26.09 17.15
N ASN A 687 -25.84 -25.87 18.11
CA ASN A 687 -26.12 -26.14 19.52
C ASN A 687 -27.22 -25.23 20.04
N PHE A 688 -27.16 -23.93 19.75
CA PHE A 688 -28.20 -22.98 20.12
C PHE A 688 -29.59 -23.44 19.61
N VAL A 689 -29.71 -23.77 18.32
CA VAL A 689 -30.99 -24.23 17.75
C VAL A 689 -31.44 -25.53 18.40
N ARG A 690 -30.57 -26.53 18.52
CA ARG A 690 -30.92 -27.84 19.10
C ARG A 690 -31.40 -27.73 20.55
N GLU A 691 -30.75 -26.89 21.34
CA GLU A 691 -31.08 -26.69 22.75
C GLU A 691 -32.34 -25.84 22.95
N ASN A 692 -32.68 -24.97 22.00
CA ASN A 692 -33.77 -24.01 22.15
C ASN A 692 -35.01 -24.29 21.27
N VAL A 693 -34.96 -25.22 20.31
CA VAL A 693 -36.11 -25.49 19.43
C VAL A 693 -37.37 -25.90 20.19
N GLY A 694 -37.21 -26.69 21.24
CA GLY A 694 -38.28 -27.05 22.18
C GLY A 694 -38.53 -25.94 23.22
N PRO A 695 -37.55 -25.65 24.10
CA PRO A 695 -37.74 -24.71 25.22
C PRO A 695 -38.15 -23.29 24.81
N ALA A 696 -37.53 -22.73 23.76
CA ALA A 696 -37.90 -21.42 23.23
C ALA A 696 -39.00 -21.50 22.16
N ARG A 697 -39.49 -22.70 21.84
CA ARG A 697 -40.55 -22.94 20.84
C ARG A 697 -40.21 -22.30 19.49
N ILE A 698 -38.99 -22.55 19.00
CA ILE A 698 -38.54 -22.04 17.70
C ILE A 698 -39.40 -22.66 16.60
N ARG A 699 -39.90 -21.80 15.71
CA ARG A 699 -40.75 -22.21 14.57
C ARG A 699 -40.25 -21.70 13.23
N SER A 700 -39.39 -20.69 13.23
CA SER A 700 -38.75 -20.22 12.02
C SER A 700 -37.25 -19.98 12.18
N TYR A 701 -36.51 -20.28 11.12
CA TYR A 701 -35.08 -20.02 10.99
C TYR A 701 -34.85 -19.31 9.65
N ILE A 702 -34.35 -18.08 9.69
CA ILE A 702 -34.14 -17.26 8.49
C ILE A 702 -32.66 -16.90 8.40
N ALA A 703 -31.98 -17.39 7.38
CA ALA A 703 -30.60 -17.03 7.08
C ALA A 703 -30.56 -15.87 6.07
N LEU A 704 -29.74 -14.85 6.34
CA LEU A 704 -29.54 -13.71 5.45
C LEU A 704 -28.16 -13.83 4.76
N HIS A 705 -28.18 -13.88 3.44
CA HIS A 705 -27.01 -13.88 2.55
C HIS A 705 -27.10 -12.75 1.51
N SER A 706 -26.05 -12.58 0.72
CA SER A 706 -26.11 -11.81 -0.53
C SER A 706 -25.09 -12.39 -1.52
N TYR A 707 -25.26 -12.24 -2.83
CA TYR A 707 -26.33 -11.54 -3.55
C TYR A 707 -27.03 -12.53 -4.48
N SER A 708 -28.23 -12.18 -4.95
CA SER A 708 -28.88 -12.71 -6.17
C SER A 708 -30.37 -12.36 -6.24
N GLN A 709 -30.94 -11.71 -5.22
CA GLN A 709 -32.38 -11.46 -5.09
C GLN A 709 -33.19 -12.77 -5.11
N LEU A 710 -32.87 -13.69 -4.20
CA LEU A 710 -33.53 -14.97 -4.05
C LEU A 710 -34.14 -15.12 -2.66
N LEU A 711 -35.29 -15.78 -2.56
CA LEU A 711 -35.84 -16.27 -1.29
C LEU A 711 -36.10 -17.76 -1.42
N MET A 712 -35.35 -18.57 -0.68
CA MET A 712 -35.30 -20.01 -0.90
C MET A 712 -35.59 -20.79 0.37
N PHE A 713 -35.97 -22.05 0.20
CA PHE A 713 -36.20 -23.01 1.29
C PHE A 713 -35.54 -24.37 0.98
N PRO A 714 -35.45 -25.30 1.95
CA PRO A 714 -34.83 -26.60 1.72
C PRO A 714 -35.56 -27.46 0.66
N TYR A 715 -34.89 -28.42 0.02
CA TYR A 715 -33.49 -28.77 0.19
C TYR A 715 -32.57 -28.13 -0.85
N GLY A 716 -31.29 -28.01 -0.51
CA GLY A 716 -30.23 -27.65 -1.45
C GLY A 716 -29.56 -28.87 -2.09
N HIS A 717 -29.50 -30.01 -1.41
CA HIS A 717 -28.67 -31.14 -1.86
C HIS A 717 -29.39 -32.12 -2.81
N THR A 718 -30.72 -32.04 -2.91
CA THR A 718 -31.58 -32.96 -3.66
C THR A 718 -32.78 -32.23 -4.25
N ASP A 719 -33.34 -32.76 -5.34
CA ASP A 719 -34.61 -32.31 -5.95
C ASP A 719 -35.84 -32.86 -5.22
N GLU A 720 -35.64 -33.72 -4.22
CA GLU A 720 -36.71 -34.19 -3.34
C GLU A 720 -37.37 -33.02 -2.60
N ARG A 721 -38.70 -32.96 -2.67
CA ARG A 721 -39.49 -31.94 -1.99
C ARG A 721 -39.58 -32.23 -0.50
N VAL A 722 -39.46 -31.18 0.32
CA VAL A 722 -39.75 -31.25 1.75
C VAL A 722 -41.22 -31.61 2.03
N PRO A 723 -41.55 -32.27 3.15
CA PRO A 723 -42.93 -32.64 3.47
C PRO A 723 -43.96 -31.50 3.45
N ASN A 724 -43.55 -30.28 3.79
CA ASN A 724 -44.39 -29.08 3.77
C ASN A 724 -44.07 -28.11 2.60
N TYR A 725 -43.66 -28.65 1.44
CA TYR A 725 -43.22 -27.86 0.29
C TYR A 725 -44.23 -26.77 -0.10
N ASP A 726 -45.50 -27.13 -0.27
CA ASP A 726 -46.55 -26.20 -0.70
C ASP A 726 -46.74 -25.04 0.29
N HIS A 727 -46.52 -25.28 1.59
CA HIS A 727 -46.58 -24.25 2.61
C HIS A 727 -45.39 -23.29 2.51
N LEU A 728 -44.16 -23.81 2.36
CA LEU A 728 -42.96 -22.98 2.20
C LEU A 728 -42.97 -22.19 0.88
N GLN A 729 -43.53 -22.77 -0.18
CA GLN A 729 -43.77 -22.10 -1.44
C GLN A 729 -44.75 -20.93 -1.26
N SER A 730 -45.90 -21.14 -0.59
CA SER A 730 -46.86 -20.07 -0.30
C SER A 730 -46.24 -18.94 0.53
N ILE A 731 -45.49 -19.29 1.59
CA ILE A 731 -44.78 -18.33 2.44
C ILE A 731 -43.79 -17.50 1.60
N THR A 732 -42.99 -18.16 0.77
CA THR A 732 -42.01 -17.52 -0.11
C THR A 732 -42.68 -16.57 -1.11
N GLU A 733 -43.75 -16.99 -1.77
CA GLU A 733 -44.48 -16.17 -2.74
C GLU A 733 -45.11 -14.93 -2.10
N LYS A 734 -45.71 -15.06 -0.92
CA LYS A 734 -46.27 -13.93 -0.16
C LYS A 734 -45.18 -12.94 0.26
N ALA A 735 -44.05 -13.46 0.70
CA ALA A 735 -42.91 -12.65 1.10
C ALA A 735 -42.33 -11.87 -0.09
N ILE A 736 -42.12 -12.52 -1.24
CA ILE A 736 -41.64 -11.87 -2.46
C ILE A 736 -42.63 -10.81 -2.94
N ALA A 737 -43.93 -11.10 -2.92
CA ALA A 737 -44.95 -10.13 -3.31
C ALA A 737 -44.94 -8.88 -2.41
N ALA A 738 -44.80 -9.06 -1.09
CA ALA A 738 -44.72 -7.96 -0.13
C ALA A 738 -43.44 -7.13 -0.31
N LEU A 739 -42.30 -7.81 -0.50
CA LEU A 739 -41.01 -7.16 -0.78
C LEU A 739 -41.08 -6.32 -2.07
N THR A 740 -41.57 -6.94 -3.15
CA THR A 740 -41.68 -6.30 -4.47
C THR A 740 -42.61 -5.07 -4.41
N ALA A 741 -43.65 -5.09 -3.58
CA ALA A 741 -44.56 -3.96 -3.42
C ALA A 741 -43.91 -2.73 -2.78
N VAL A 742 -42.82 -2.88 -2.01
CA VAL A 742 -42.11 -1.75 -1.38
C VAL A 742 -41.22 -1.02 -2.38
N SER A 743 -40.44 -1.77 -3.16
CA SER A 743 -39.30 -1.22 -3.90
C SER A 743 -39.31 -1.53 -5.39
N GLY A 744 -40.20 -2.43 -5.85
CA GLY A 744 -40.18 -2.99 -7.21
C GLY A 744 -39.06 -4.00 -7.45
N THR A 745 -38.26 -4.35 -6.44
CA THR A 745 -37.16 -5.31 -6.59
C THR A 745 -37.70 -6.71 -6.87
N ALA A 746 -37.32 -7.29 -8.00
CA ALA A 746 -37.78 -8.61 -8.40
C ALA A 746 -36.95 -9.71 -7.73
N TYR A 747 -37.60 -10.55 -6.92
CA TYR A 747 -37.00 -11.75 -6.32
C TYR A 747 -37.54 -13.02 -6.98
N ARG A 748 -36.73 -14.06 -7.01
CA ARG A 748 -37.15 -15.43 -7.38
C ARG A 748 -37.19 -16.31 -6.13
N GLY A 749 -38.15 -17.23 -6.05
CA GLY A 749 -38.23 -18.16 -4.94
C GLY A 749 -38.62 -19.59 -5.32
N GLY A 750 -38.31 -20.51 -4.41
CA GLY A 750 -38.47 -21.95 -4.57
C GLY A 750 -37.50 -22.73 -3.66
N SER A 751 -37.37 -24.05 -3.87
CA SER A 751 -36.34 -24.80 -3.16
C SER A 751 -34.95 -24.36 -3.60
N LYS A 752 -33.94 -24.47 -2.71
CA LYS A 752 -32.55 -24.13 -3.04
C LYS A 752 -32.05 -24.90 -4.26
N TYR A 753 -32.35 -26.20 -4.37
CA TYR A 753 -31.95 -27.02 -5.50
C TYR A 753 -32.47 -26.46 -6.84
N GLU A 754 -33.75 -26.09 -6.90
CA GLU A 754 -34.42 -25.57 -8.11
C GLU A 754 -34.05 -24.11 -8.41
N THR A 755 -33.75 -23.32 -7.37
CA THR A 755 -33.70 -21.85 -7.46
C THR A 755 -32.31 -21.29 -7.61
N ILE A 756 -31.26 -21.94 -7.13
CA ILE A 756 -29.89 -21.43 -7.29
C ILE A 756 -29.00 -22.48 -7.94
N TYR A 757 -28.60 -23.48 -7.18
CA TYR A 757 -27.84 -24.64 -7.61
C TYR A 757 -27.79 -25.69 -6.49
N PRO A 758 -27.64 -26.98 -6.83
CA PRO A 758 -27.42 -28.04 -5.85
C PRO A 758 -26.23 -27.74 -4.91
N SER A 759 -26.45 -27.79 -3.59
CA SER A 759 -25.48 -27.50 -2.53
C SER A 759 -25.74 -28.33 -1.28
N SER A 760 -24.69 -28.83 -0.63
CA SER A 760 -24.77 -29.62 0.60
C SER A 760 -24.20 -28.89 1.82
N GLY A 761 -24.48 -29.38 3.04
CA GLY A 761 -23.88 -28.86 4.27
C GLY A 761 -24.35 -27.47 4.72
N GLY A 762 -25.49 -26.99 4.21
CA GLY A 762 -26.01 -25.66 4.52
C GLY A 762 -26.83 -25.56 5.80
N SER A 763 -26.84 -24.38 6.43
CA SER A 763 -27.48 -24.13 7.73
C SER A 763 -28.99 -24.39 7.70
N ILE A 764 -29.71 -23.92 6.67
CA ILE A 764 -31.17 -24.06 6.62
C ILE A 764 -31.64 -25.50 6.36
N ASP A 765 -30.88 -26.28 5.57
CA ASP A 765 -31.20 -27.70 5.33
C ASP A 765 -31.05 -28.48 6.64
N TRP A 766 -29.98 -28.19 7.39
CA TRP A 766 -29.76 -28.74 8.72
C TRP A 766 -30.84 -28.31 9.71
N ALA A 767 -31.15 -27.00 9.79
CA ALA A 767 -32.15 -26.46 10.71
C ALA A 767 -33.53 -27.07 10.48
N TYR A 768 -33.90 -27.30 9.22
CA TYR A 768 -35.14 -27.98 8.85
C TYR A 768 -35.13 -29.46 9.25
N ARG A 769 -34.11 -30.22 8.81
CA ARG A 769 -34.11 -31.68 8.92
C ARG A 769 -33.74 -32.17 10.33
N ALA A 770 -32.58 -31.75 10.82
CA ALA A 770 -32.01 -32.21 12.09
C ALA A 770 -32.30 -31.24 13.25
N GLY A 771 -32.42 -29.94 12.95
CA GLY A 771 -32.82 -28.92 13.91
C GLY A 771 -34.32 -28.91 14.23
N GLY A 772 -35.15 -29.52 13.40
CA GLY A 772 -36.59 -29.65 13.63
C GLY A 772 -37.39 -28.34 13.49
N VAL A 773 -36.84 -27.34 12.78
CA VAL A 773 -37.52 -26.05 12.55
C VAL A 773 -38.35 -26.11 11.27
N PRO A 774 -39.69 -25.98 11.34
CA PRO A 774 -40.57 -26.26 10.19
C PRO A 774 -40.57 -25.19 9.10
N VAL A 775 -40.26 -23.93 9.45
CA VAL A 775 -40.18 -22.81 8.49
C VAL A 775 -38.73 -22.32 8.41
N SER A 776 -37.94 -22.95 7.55
CA SER A 776 -36.54 -22.59 7.34
C SER A 776 -36.37 -21.93 5.98
N LEU A 777 -35.88 -20.68 5.96
CA LEU A 777 -35.76 -19.86 4.75
C LEU A 777 -34.36 -19.26 4.67
N THR A 778 -33.89 -18.98 3.45
CA THR A 778 -32.68 -18.20 3.20
C THR A 778 -32.94 -17.09 2.19
N PHE A 779 -32.48 -15.89 2.49
CA PHE A 779 -32.47 -14.76 1.56
C PHE A 779 -31.10 -14.67 0.91
N GLU A 780 -31.06 -14.51 -0.41
CA GLU A 780 -29.98 -13.83 -1.11
C GLU A 780 -30.46 -12.40 -1.39
N LEU A 781 -29.96 -11.42 -0.64
CA LEU A 781 -30.39 -10.02 -0.71
C LEU A 781 -30.01 -9.35 -2.05
N ARG A 782 -30.16 -8.02 -2.12
CA ARG A 782 -29.92 -7.21 -3.33
C ARG A 782 -28.58 -7.43 -3.99
N GLY A 783 -28.57 -7.08 -5.27
CA GLY A 783 -27.59 -7.49 -6.26
C GLY A 783 -28.25 -8.56 -7.11
N PRO A 784 -28.80 -8.24 -8.29
CA PRO A 784 -29.28 -9.27 -9.21
C PRO A 784 -28.09 -10.16 -9.65
N PRO A 785 -28.34 -11.34 -10.27
CA PRO A 785 -27.27 -12.24 -10.68
C PRO A 785 -26.21 -11.61 -11.59
N ASP A 786 -26.56 -10.53 -12.31
CA ASP A 786 -25.68 -9.75 -13.17
C ASP A 786 -25.32 -8.36 -12.60
N SER A 787 -25.42 -8.20 -11.28
CA SER A 787 -25.01 -7.00 -10.55
C SER A 787 -23.56 -6.63 -10.85
N THR A 788 -23.32 -5.36 -11.14
CA THR A 788 -21.97 -4.80 -11.24
C THR A 788 -21.31 -4.60 -9.87
N ASP A 789 -22.12 -4.44 -8.82
CA ASP A 789 -21.65 -4.18 -7.46
C ASP A 789 -21.32 -5.48 -6.69
N MET A 790 -21.96 -6.59 -7.07
CA MET A 790 -21.86 -7.89 -6.38
C MET A 790 -22.08 -7.77 -4.85
N PHE A 791 -21.03 -7.99 -4.05
CA PHE A 791 -21.03 -7.91 -2.58
C PHE A 791 -20.66 -6.51 -2.05
N ILE A 792 -20.31 -5.58 -2.94
CA ILE A 792 -19.85 -4.22 -2.64
C ILE A 792 -21.03 -3.26 -2.86
N LEU A 793 -22.17 -3.59 -2.25
CA LEU A 793 -23.40 -2.84 -2.44
C LEU A 793 -23.27 -1.47 -1.76
N PRO A 794 -23.55 -0.34 -2.45
CA PRO A 794 -23.41 0.99 -1.87
C PRO A 794 -24.20 1.16 -0.56
N ALA A 795 -23.64 1.89 0.40
CA ALA A 795 -24.26 2.04 1.73
C ALA A 795 -25.64 2.73 1.69
N ASP A 796 -25.93 3.52 0.66
CA ASP A 796 -27.25 4.11 0.45
C ASP A 796 -28.36 3.09 0.15
N GLN A 797 -27.99 1.84 -0.20
CA GLN A 797 -28.91 0.73 -0.41
C GLN A 797 -29.31 0.03 0.89
N ILE A 798 -28.62 0.25 2.01
CA ILE A 798 -28.90 -0.47 3.27
C ILE A 798 -30.34 -0.24 3.73
N ARG A 799 -30.82 1.00 3.76
CA ARG A 799 -32.21 1.33 4.13
C ARG A 799 -33.23 0.73 3.16
N PRO A 800 -33.12 0.92 1.83
CA PRO A 800 -34.01 0.26 0.87
C PRO A 800 -34.09 -1.27 1.04
N VAL A 801 -32.95 -1.94 1.25
CA VAL A 801 -32.89 -3.39 1.49
C VAL A 801 -33.57 -3.76 2.81
N GLY A 802 -33.30 -3.01 3.87
CA GLY A 802 -33.93 -3.20 5.17
C GLY A 802 -35.45 -3.09 5.10
N GLN A 803 -35.97 -2.06 4.43
CA GLN A 803 -37.41 -1.79 4.30
C GLN A 803 -38.14 -2.88 3.50
N GLU A 804 -37.61 -3.28 2.34
CA GLU A 804 -38.22 -4.32 1.51
C GLU A 804 -38.18 -5.69 2.22
N THR A 805 -37.09 -5.97 2.95
CA THR A 805 -36.93 -7.21 3.72
C THR A 805 -37.84 -7.23 4.94
N LEU A 806 -38.08 -6.09 5.60
CA LEU A 806 -39.04 -5.98 6.71
C LEU A 806 -40.46 -6.34 6.25
N ALA A 807 -40.89 -5.85 5.09
CA ALA A 807 -42.18 -6.22 4.52
C ALA A 807 -42.26 -7.72 4.21
N ALA A 808 -41.16 -8.31 3.71
CA ALA A 808 -41.06 -9.75 3.52
C ALA A 808 -41.21 -10.51 4.86
N PHE A 809 -40.54 -10.08 5.93
CA PHE A 809 -40.62 -10.70 7.26
C PHE A 809 -42.03 -10.66 7.85
N VAL A 810 -42.72 -9.52 7.71
CA VAL A 810 -44.13 -9.40 8.09
C VAL A 810 -44.97 -10.45 7.35
N ALA A 811 -44.82 -10.56 6.04
CA ALA A 811 -45.58 -11.51 5.23
C ALA A 811 -45.23 -12.97 5.54
N ILE A 812 -43.95 -13.28 5.80
CA ILE A 812 -43.50 -14.62 6.20
C ILE A 812 -44.22 -15.06 7.47
N VAL A 813 -44.18 -14.22 8.50
CA VAL A 813 -44.75 -14.57 9.81
C VAL A 813 -46.26 -14.64 9.75
N GLN A 814 -46.92 -13.73 9.03
CA GLN A 814 -48.38 -13.76 8.86
C GLN A 814 -48.84 -15.01 8.11
N GLU A 815 -48.18 -15.37 7.01
CA GLU A 815 -48.55 -16.55 6.23
C GLU A 815 -48.23 -17.84 6.99
N ALA A 816 -47.09 -17.91 7.69
CA ALA A 816 -46.76 -19.05 8.54
C ALA A 816 -47.75 -19.20 9.72
N ALA A 817 -48.21 -18.10 10.32
CA ALA A 817 -49.26 -18.11 11.34
C ALA A 817 -50.58 -18.63 10.76
N ARG A 818 -50.99 -18.13 9.58
CA ARG A 818 -52.20 -18.59 8.88
C ARG A 818 -52.16 -20.08 8.56
N LEU A 819 -50.98 -20.63 8.31
CA LEU A 819 -50.73 -22.06 8.03
C LEU A 819 -50.56 -22.90 9.30
N GLY A 820 -50.67 -22.29 10.49
CA GLY A 820 -50.67 -22.98 11.79
C GLY A 820 -49.29 -23.28 12.38
N TYR A 821 -48.20 -22.72 11.84
CA TYR A 821 -46.85 -22.98 12.36
C TYR A 821 -46.59 -22.34 13.73
N TYR A 822 -47.37 -21.34 14.09
CA TYR A 822 -47.32 -20.70 15.40
C TYR A 822 -48.49 -21.09 16.31
N ASP A 823 -49.39 -21.97 15.84
CA ASP A 823 -50.50 -22.48 16.65
C ASP A 823 -50.00 -23.56 17.61
N SER A 824 -50.38 -23.44 18.89
CA SER A 824 -50.07 -24.35 20.02
C SER A 824 -48.59 -24.63 20.31
#